data_AF-A0A851SZ51-F1
#
_entry.id   AF-A0A851SZ51-F1
#
_cell.length_a   1.000
_cell.length_b   1.000
_cell.length_c   1.000
_cell.angle_alpha   90.00
_cell.angle_beta   90.00
_cell.angle_gamma   90.00
#
_symmetry.space_group_name_H-M   'P 1'
#
loop_
_entity.id
_entity.type
_entity.pdbx_description
1 polymer ?
#
loop_
_entity_poly.entity_id
_entity_poly.type
_entity_poly.pdbx_seq_one_letter_code
_entity_poly.pdbx_strand_id
1 'polypeptide(L)'
;RLMADRVLVIGSGGREHALAWKLAQSPRVKQVYVAPGNAGTADNGKISNSTVSVSNHAALAQFCKDQEIRLVVVGPEVPLAAGIVDDLTAAGVRCFGPTAKAAQLESSKSFTKAFLDRHGIPTARWKSFTDPKAACSFINSANFPALVVKASGLAAGKGVIVASNKEEACKAVAEIMQDKTFGMAGETVVVEELLEGEEVSCLCFTDGITVAPMPPAQDHKRLMDGDEGPNTGGMGAYSPAPQISKDLLLKIKDTVLQKAVDGMKKEGVPYLGVLYAGLMLTQDGPKVLEFNCRFGDPECQVLLPLLKSDLYEVMQAVINRKLSSSMPVWFEDSAAVTVVMASEGYPGTYPKGFEITGLPEAKQLGLEVFHAGTALTDGRVVTSGGRVLTVTAIKEDLMMALQEANKGVAAIHFKGAIYRKDIGYRAIAFLRHSRGLTYKSSGVDIAAGNTLVQKIKPLAAATSRSGCNAELGGFAGLFDLKAAGYKDPILVSGTDGVGTKLKVAQACRKHDTIGQDLVAMCVNDILAQGAEPLFFLDYFACGKLDVDVAQGVVAGIAEACKKAGCALLGGETAEMPGMYPPGEYDVAGFAVGAVERGQMLPQLDRIADGDAVIGVASSGVHSNGFSLVRKIVEKSPLDFSSLVGVAGDQTLGELLLTPTRIYSKTLLPILRSGHVKAYAHITGGGLLENIPRVLPESLGVVLDALSWKIPEVFSWLHKEGNLSEEEMARTFNCGIGAVLVVQKELAQQVLKDVQRHEAAWLIGKVVSLQKGSANVKVHNLLQALQANRSLTVQSQIQSKIQANKVKVAVLISGTGTNLEALINSTKKPTSFAQIVLVVSNKAGVEGLRKAERAGIPTKVIDHKLYGSRTEFDNAVDKVLEEFSVELICLAGFMRILSGPFVKKWDGKILNIHPSLLPSFKGANAHKLVLEAGVRVTGCTVHFVAEEVDAGAIVFQEAVPVQAGDTEQTLAERVKEAEHRAFPAALQLVASGAVRLGQDGKICW
;
A
#
# COMPACT_ATOMS: atom_id res chain seq x y z
N ARG A 1 -38.85 1.89 5.72
CA ARG A 1 -39.19 0.49 5.39
C ARG A 1 -38.18 -0.01 4.37
N LEU A 2 -37.15 -0.75 4.79
CA LEU A 2 -36.21 -1.37 3.85
C LEU A 2 -37.01 -2.41 3.04
N MET A 3 -37.20 -2.15 1.74
CA MET A 3 -37.74 -3.17 0.84
C MET A 3 -36.73 -4.30 0.78
N ALA A 4 -37.09 -5.46 1.33
CA ALA A 4 -36.21 -6.61 1.30
C ALA A 4 -36.22 -7.24 -0.11
N ASP A 5 -35.04 -7.50 -0.64
CA ASP A 5 -34.77 -7.94 -2.01
C ASP A 5 -34.96 -9.46 -2.15
N ARG A 6 -35.27 -9.91 -3.38
CA ARG A 6 -35.32 -11.33 -3.75
C ARG A 6 -34.14 -11.67 -4.65
N VAL A 7 -33.53 -12.82 -4.43
CA VAL A 7 -32.36 -13.29 -5.19
C VAL A 7 -32.70 -14.63 -5.83
N LEU A 8 -32.16 -14.90 -7.02
CA LEU A 8 -32.27 -16.18 -7.71
C LEU A 8 -30.87 -16.78 -7.89
N VAL A 9 -30.65 -18.01 -7.43
CA VAL A 9 -29.43 -18.79 -7.64
C VAL A 9 -29.70 -19.85 -8.68
N ILE A 10 -28.86 -19.94 -9.71
CA ILE A 10 -28.96 -20.92 -10.79
C ILE A 10 -28.05 -22.11 -10.49
N GLY A 11 -28.62 -23.32 -10.48
CA GLY A 11 -27.94 -24.59 -10.28
C GLY A 11 -28.60 -25.45 -9.19
N SER A 12 -27.93 -26.54 -8.81
CA SER A 12 -28.50 -27.60 -7.96
C SER A 12 -27.46 -28.38 -7.14
N GLY A 13 -26.20 -27.97 -7.14
CA GLY A 13 -25.10 -28.63 -6.43
C GLY A 13 -24.88 -28.11 -5.01
N GLY A 14 -23.79 -28.58 -4.40
CA GLY A 14 -23.39 -28.16 -3.05
C GLY A 14 -22.95 -26.70 -3.02
N ARG A 15 -22.30 -26.24 -4.09
CA ARG A 15 -21.97 -24.82 -4.30
C ARG A 15 -23.21 -23.94 -4.28
N GLU A 16 -24.27 -24.30 -4.98
CA GLU A 16 -25.49 -23.48 -5.02
C GLU A 16 -26.24 -23.46 -3.68
N HIS A 17 -26.21 -24.57 -2.94
CA HIS A 17 -26.69 -24.56 -1.56
C HIS A 17 -25.85 -23.62 -0.68
N ALA A 18 -24.52 -23.67 -0.74
CA ALA A 18 -23.66 -22.76 0.03
C ALA A 18 -23.87 -21.27 -0.35
N LEU A 19 -24.07 -20.97 -1.64
CA LEU A 19 -24.43 -19.64 -2.11
C LEU A 19 -25.78 -19.19 -1.54
N ALA A 20 -26.80 -20.03 -1.64
CA ALA A 20 -28.14 -19.72 -1.14
C ALA A 20 -28.15 -19.53 0.39
N TRP A 21 -27.45 -20.40 1.12
CA TRP A 21 -27.22 -20.31 2.56
C TRP A 21 -26.56 -18.98 2.93
N LYS A 22 -25.49 -18.59 2.23
CA LYS A 22 -24.78 -17.35 2.54
C LYS A 22 -25.59 -16.10 2.19
N LEU A 23 -26.31 -16.11 1.08
CA LEU A 23 -27.18 -15.01 0.67
C LEU A 23 -28.39 -14.83 1.62
N ALA A 24 -28.94 -15.92 2.15
CA ALA A 24 -30.03 -15.87 3.11
C ALA A 24 -29.66 -15.19 4.44
N GLN A 25 -28.38 -15.17 4.81
CA GLN A 25 -27.88 -14.47 5.99
C GLN A 25 -27.95 -12.95 5.85
N SER A 26 -27.98 -12.41 4.63
CA SER A 26 -28.08 -10.98 4.41
C SER A 26 -29.39 -10.42 5.01
N PRO A 27 -29.33 -9.34 5.80
CA PRO A 27 -30.54 -8.66 6.28
C PRO A 27 -31.32 -7.99 5.14
N ARG A 28 -30.69 -7.80 3.98
CA ARG A 28 -31.30 -7.16 2.80
C ARG A 28 -32.07 -8.13 1.93
N VAL A 29 -31.84 -9.44 2.08
CA VAL A 29 -32.50 -10.48 1.30
C VAL A 29 -33.67 -11.05 2.11
N LYS A 30 -34.89 -11.01 1.56
CA LYS A 30 -36.08 -11.68 2.14
C LYS A 30 -36.25 -13.11 1.62
N GLN A 31 -35.87 -13.37 0.38
CA GLN A 31 -36.08 -14.66 -0.28
C GLN A 31 -34.92 -14.96 -1.22
N VAL A 32 -34.46 -16.20 -1.18
CA VAL A 32 -33.56 -16.79 -2.17
C VAL A 32 -34.32 -17.91 -2.88
N TYR A 33 -34.48 -17.80 -4.18
CA TYR A 33 -34.95 -18.88 -5.03
C TYR A 33 -33.76 -19.65 -5.58
N VAL A 34 -33.85 -20.97 -5.70
CA VAL A 34 -32.82 -21.81 -6.33
C VAL A 34 -33.43 -22.60 -7.47
N ALA A 35 -32.86 -22.50 -8.68
CA ALA A 35 -33.42 -23.11 -9.89
C ALA A 35 -32.44 -24.13 -10.51
N PRO A 36 -32.75 -25.45 -10.50
CA PRO A 36 -33.89 -26.09 -9.84
C PRO A 36 -33.68 -26.33 -8.33
N GLY A 37 -32.46 -26.18 -7.82
CA GLY A 37 -32.11 -26.52 -6.44
C GLY A 37 -32.09 -28.03 -6.17
N ASN A 38 -32.04 -28.39 -4.88
CA ASN A 38 -32.03 -29.77 -4.39
C ASN A 38 -32.82 -29.89 -3.07
N ALA A 39 -32.78 -31.05 -2.41
CA ALA A 39 -33.54 -31.25 -1.16
C ALA A 39 -33.15 -30.27 -0.04
N GLY A 40 -31.88 -29.86 0.04
CA GLY A 40 -31.40 -28.94 1.08
C GLY A 40 -31.85 -27.49 0.89
N THR A 41 -32.22 -27.12 -0.34
CA THR A 41 -32.72 -25.77 -0.69
C THR A 41 -34.23 -25.72 -0.88
N ALA A 42 -34.95 -26.84 -0.69
CA ALA A 42 -36.37 -26.95 -0.98
C ALA A 42 -37.24 -26.04 -0.09
N ASP A 43 -36.98 -26.04 1.22
CA ASP A 43 -37.64 -25.16 2.19
C ASP A 43 -36.73 -24.98 3.42
N ASN A 44 -35.91 -23.93 3.40
CA ASN A 44 -34.95 -23.65 4.48
C ASN A 44 -34.90 -22.15 4.79
N GLY A 45 -35.76 -21.72 5.73
CA GLY A 45 -35.83 -20.34 6.18
C GLY A 45 -36.25 -19.39 5.05
N LYS A 46 -35.28 -18.68 4.47
CA LYS A 46 -35.50 -17.77 3.32
C LYS A 46 -35.31 -18.43 1.96
N ILE A 47 -35.00 -19.73 1.91
CA ILE A 47 -34.58 -20.43 0.69
C ILE A 47 -35.71 -21.34 0.22
N SER A 48 -36.04 -21.29 -1.06
CA SER A 48 -36.96 -22.23 -1.71
C SER A 48 -36.53 -22.57 -3.14
N ASN A 49 -36.96 -23.73 -3.62
CA ASN A 49 -36.71 -24.14 -5.01
C ASN A 49 -37.69 -23.49 -5.99
N SER A 50 -37.25 -23.31 -7.24
CA SER A 50 -38.08 -22.86 -8.36
C SER A 50 -37.92 -23.80 -9.55
N THR A 51 -39.02 -24.07 -10.25
CA THR A 51 -39.05 -24.92 -11.46
C THR A 51 -38.81 -24.15 -12.76
N VAL A 52 -38.44 -22.87 -12.66
CA VAL A 52 -38.16 -22.03 -13.85
C VAL A 52 -37.07 -22.66 -14.72
N SER A 53 -37.30 -22.67 -16.03
CA SER A 53 -36.33 -23.18 -16.99
C SER A 53 -35.09 -22.26 -17.03
N VAL A 54 -33.92 -22.83 -16.74
CA VAL A 54 -32.63 -22.12 -16.75
C VAL A 54 -32.04 -21.99 -18.16
N SER A 55 -32.48 -22.80 -19.11
CA SER A 55 -32.02 -22.79 -20.51
C SER A 55 -32.85 -21.90 -21.43
N ASN A 56 -34.08 -21.56 -21.03
CA ASN A 56 -34.92 -20.60 -21.75
C ASN A 56 -34.76 -19.21 -21.12
N HIS A 57 -33.79 -18.43 -21.60
CA HIS A 57 -33.44 -17.13 -21.01
C HIS A 57 -34.59 -16.11 -21.09
N ALA A 58 -35.46 -16.17 -22.11
CA ALA A 58 -36.62 -15.30 -22.23
C ALA A 58 -37.65 -15.59 -21.12
N ALA A 59 -37.96 -16.86 -20.89
CA ALA A 59 -38.85 -17.27 -19.80
C ALA A 59 -38.23 -16.96 -18.42
N LEU A 60 -36.91 -17.15 -18.28
CA LEU A 60 -36.19 -16.81 -17.05
C LEU A 60 -36.22 -15.32 -16.75
N ALA A 61 -36.00 -14.46 -17.76
CA ALA A 61 -36.08 -13.01 -17.62
C ALA A 61 -37.48 -12.56 -17.21
N GLN A 62 -38.53 -13.17 -17.79
CA GLN A 62 -39.91 -12.89 -17.42
C GLN A 62 -40.20 -13.31 -15.98
N PHE A 63 -39.78 -14.51 -15.58
CA PHE A 63 -39.88 -14.97 -14.18
C PHE A 63 -39.18 -14.01 -13.23
N CYS A 64 -37.98 -13.51 -13.57
CA CYS A 64 -37.28 -12.54 -12.75
C CYS A 64 -38.06 -11.22 -12.57
N LYS A 65 -38.78 -10.76 -13.60
CA LYS A 65 -39.64 -9.57 -13.52
C LYS A 65 -40.86 -9.84 -12.65
N ASP A 66 -41.56 -10.95 -12.89
CA ASP A 66 -42.78 -11.33 -12.17
C ASP A 66 -42.53 -11.56 -10.68
N GLN A 67 -41.38 -12.13 -10.33
CA GLN A 67 -40.99 -12.38 -8.94
C GLN A 67 -40.20 -11.24 -8.30
N GLU A 68 -40.00 -10.12 -9.01
CA GLU A 68 -39.19 -8.97 -8.56
C GLU A 68 -37.78 -9.38 -8.09
N ILE A 69 -37.12 -10.27 -8.86
CA ILE A 69 -35.76 -10.71 -8.59
C ILE A 69 -34.80 -9.55 -8.80
N ARG A 70 -34.09 -9.17 -7.74
CA ARG A 70 -33.13 -8.06 -7.74
C ARG A 70 -31.75 -8.47 -8.25
N LEU A 71 -31.39 -9.74 -8.07
CA LEU A 71 -30.11 -10.30 -8.45
C LEU A 71 -30.27 -11.77 -8.85
N VAL A 72 -29.72 -12.12 -10.01
CA VAL A 72 -29.50 -13.52 -10.41
C VAL A 72 -28.02 -13.86 -10.16
N VAL A 73 -27.73 -15.02 -9.58
CA VAL A 73 -26.39 -15.52 -9.28
C VAL A 73 -26.20 -16.85 -9.99
N VAL A 74 -25.22 -16.93 -10.89
CA VAL A 74 -24.99 -18.14 -11.68
C VAL A 74 -23.93 -19.00 -11.00
N GLY A 75 -24.32 -20.20 -10.59
CA GLY A 75 -23.41 -21.18 -9.97
C GLY A 75 -22.56 -21.96 -10.98
N PRO A 76 -23.17 -22.69 -11.93
CA PRO A 76 -22.46 -23.55 -12.87
C PRO A 76 -21.98 -22.81 -14.13
N GLU A 77 -21.02 -23.43 -14.80
CA GLU A 77 -20.34 -22.93 -16.00
C GLU A 77 -21.17 -22.97 -17.28
N VAL A 78 -22.06 -23.97 -17.41
CA VAL A 78 -22.81 -24.18 -18.66
C VAL A 78 -23.72 -22.99 -18.99
N PRO A 79 -24.53 -22.44 -18.07
CA PRO A 79 -25.32 -21.24 -18.34
C PRO A 79 -24.47 -20.01 -18.67
N LEU A 80 -23.29 -19.85 -18.05
CA LEU A 80 -22.37 -18.74 -18.36
C LEU A 80 -21.88 -18.81 -19.80
N ALA A 81 -21.42 -19.99 -20.24
CA ALA A 81 -20.98 -20.22 -21.62
C ALA A 81 -22.12 -20.06 -22.64
N ALA A 82 -23.37 -20.33 -22.23
CA ALA A 82 -24.57 -20.14 -23.05
C ALA A 82 -25.07 -18.69 -23.12
N GLY A 83 -24.45 -17.74 -22.42
CA GLY A 83 -24.80 -16.32 -22.49
C GLY A 83 -25.94 -15.88 -21.57
N ILE A 84 -26.21 -16.60 -20.48
CA ILE A 84 -27.26 -16.23 -19.53
C ILE A 84 -27.10 -14.80 -19.00
N VAL A 85 -25.87 -14.35 -18.75
CA VAL A 85 -25.58 -13.01 -18.23
C VAL A 85 -25.89 -11.95 -19.28
N ASP A 86 -25.49 -12.20 -20.54
CA ASP A 86 -25.73 -11.30 -21.67
C ASP A 86 -27.23 -11.09 -21.90
N ASP A 87 -27.98 -12.19 -22.00
CA ASP A 87 -29.41 -12.17 -22.31
C ASP A 87 -30.24 -11.55 -21.18
N LEU A 88 -29.95 -11.89 -19.92
CA LEU A 88 -30.64 -11.31 -18.76
C LEU A 88 -30.34 -9.80 -18.63
N THR A 89 -29.09 -9.40 -18.84
CA THR A 89 -28.71 -7.97 -18.77
C THR A 89 -29.39 -7.17 -19.87
N ALA A 90 -29.45 -7.70 -21.10
CA ALA A 90 -30.17 -7.10 -22.21
C ALA A 90 -31.68 -6.97 -21.93
N ALA A 91 -32.25 -7.91 -21.18
CA ALA A 91 -33.65 -7.87 -20.73
C ALA A 91 -33.91 -6.97 -19.51
N GLY A 92 -32.88 -6.29 -18.97
CA GLY A 92 -32.96 -5.41 -17.81
C GLY A 92 -32.86 -6.13 -16.45
N VAL A 93 -32.47 -7.40 -16.43
CA VAL A 93 -32.31 -8.23 -15.23
C VAL A 93 -30.84 -8.25 -14.82
N ARG A 94 -30.56 -7.97 -13.55
CA ARG A 94 -29.19 -7.92 -13.01
C ARG A 94 -28.67 -9.33 -12.76
N CYS A 95 -27.53 -9.69 -13.34
CA CYS A 95 -26.94 -11.01 -13.24
C CYS A 95 -25.47 -10.94 -12.79
N PHE A 96 -25.11 -11.73 -11.77
CA PHE A 96 -23.74 -11.89 -11.28
C PHE A 96 -23.08 -13.10 -11.95
N GLY A 97 -22.03 -12.81 -12.73
CA GLY A 97 -21.25 -13.77 -13.50
C GLY A 97 -20.65 -13.09 -14.72
N PRO A 98 -19.65 -13.71 -15.38
CA PRO A 98 -19.09 -13.19 -16.61
C PRO A 98 -20.04 -13.38 -17.79
N THR A 99 -19.92 -12.52 -18.81
CA THR A 99 -20.56 -12.71 -20.12
C THR A 99 -20.03 -13.98 -20.80
N ALA A 100 -20.73 -14.53 -21.80
CA ALA A 100 -20.26 -15.70 -22.55
C ALA A 100 -18.86 -15.48 -23.15
N LYS A 101 -18.59 -14.26 -23.64
CA LYS A 101 -17.28 -13.90 -24.19
C LYS A 101 -16.19 -13.87 -23.10
N ALA A 102 -16.49 -13.36 -21.91
CA ALA A 102 -15.56 -13.42 -20.77
C ALA A 102 -15.37 -14.85 -20.25
N ALA A 103 -16.44 -15.66 -20.29
CA ALA A 103 -16.43 -17.06 -19.88
C ALA A 103 -15.61 -17.97 -20.81
N GLN A 104 -15.11 -17.47 -21.95
CA GLN A 104 -14.15 -18.18 -22.80
C GLN A 104 -12.87 -18.57 -22.04
N LEU A 105 -12.52 -17.87 -20.96
CA LEU A 105 -11.43 -18.25 -20.06
C LEU A 105 -11.61 -19.66 -19.45
N GLU A 106 -12.83 -20.16 -19.34
CA GLU A 106 -13.12 -21.54 -18.94
C GLU A 106 -13.60 -22.40 -20.12
N SER A 107 -14.51 -21.87 -20.94
CA SER A 107 -15.20 -22.66 -21.97
C SER A 107 -14.32 -23.03 -23.17
N SER A 108 -13.15 -22.38 -23.33
CA SER A 108 -12.17 -22.73 -24.35
C SER A 108 -10.74 -22.68 -23.79
N LYS A 109 -10.17 -23.85 -23.46
CA LYS A 109 -8.79 -23.92 -22.95
C LYS A 109 -7.76 -23.41 -23.96
N SER A 110 -8.00 -23.61 -25.26
CA SER A 110 -7.13 -23.05 -26.30
C SER A 110 -7.14 -21.51 -26.29
N PHE A 111 -8.31 -20.89 -26.10
CA PHE A 111 -8.41 -19.44 -25.91
C PHE A 111 -7.64 -18.99 -24.67
N THR A 112 -7.84 -19.67 -23.54
CA THR A 112 -7.19 -19.33 -22.27
C THR A 112 -5.68 -19.36 -22.36
N LYS A 113 -5.12 -20.41 -22.95
CA LYS A 113 -3.66 -20.51 -23.08
C LYS A 113 -3.08 -19.44 -24.00
N ALA A 114 -3.75 -19.14 -25.11
CA ALA A 114 -3.37 -18.02 -25.98
C ALA A 114 -3.52 -16.66 -25.27
N PHE A 115 -4.52 -16.50 -24.41
CA PHE A 115 -4.71 -15.30 -23.59
C PHE A 115 -3.58 -15.13 -22.57
N LEU A 116 -3.21 -16.20 -21.87
CA LEU A 116 -2.11 -16.20 -20.90
C LEU A 116 -0.79 -15.76 -21.57
N ASP A 117 -0.49 -16.29 -22.77
CA ASP A 117 0.71 -15.90 -23.53
C ASP A 117 0.69 -14.42 -23.94
N ARG A 118 -0.44 -13.93 -24.48
CA ARG A 118 -0.58 -12.51 -24.92
C ARG A 118 -0.33 -11.50 -23.80
N HIS A 119 -0.66 -11.84 -22.55
CA HIS A 119 -0.55 -10.94 -21.40
C HIS A 119 0.61 -11.30 -20.45
N GLY A 120 1.48 -12.25 -20.84
CA GLY A 120 2.63 -12.64 -20.04
C GLY A 120 2.24 -13.15 -18.65
N ILE A 121 1.20 -14.00 -18.58
CA ILE A 121 0.76 -14.67 -17.37
C ILE A 121 1.37 -16.08 -17.35
N PRO A 122 2.13 -16.46 -16.29
CA PRO A 122 2.84 -17.74 -16.27
C PRO A 122 1.91 -18.95 -16.41
N THR A 123 2.23 -19.88 -17.32
CA THR A 123 1.50 -21.14 -17.53
C THR A 123 2.44 -22.23 -18.07
N ALA A 124 1.96 -23.47 -18.13
CA ALA A 124 2.67 -24.59 -18.76
C ALA A 124 2.91 -24.33 -20.25
N ARG A 125 4.08 -24.73 -20.77
CA ARG A 125 4.34 -24.72 -22.23
C ARG A 125 3.30 -25.58 -22.93
N TRP A 126 2.79 -25.13 -24.09
CA TRP A 126 1.62 -25.77 -24.69
C TRP A 126 1.54 -25.56 -26.20
N LYS A 127 0.67 -26.34 -26.85
CA LYS A 127 0.19 -26.10 -28.22
C LYS A 127 -1.21 -26.71 -28.40
N SER A 128 -2.02 -26.15 -29.30
CA SER A 128 -3.34 -26.69 -29.66
C SER A 128 -3.36 -27.35 -31.04
N PHE A 129 -4.24 -28.34 -31.21
CA PHE A 129 -4.34 -29.15 -32.41
C PHE A 129 -5.79 -29.50 -32.75
N THR A 130 -6.09 -29.48 -34.06
CA THR A 130 -7.32 -30.01 -34.68
C THR A 130 -7.07 -31.27 -35.50
N ASP A 131 -5.79 -31.65 -35.71
CA ASP A 131 -5.38 -32.90 -36.31
C ASP A 131 -4.67 -33.80 -35.28
N PRO A 132 -5.19 -35.01 -34.99
CA PRO A 132 -4.56 -35.92 -34.04
C PRO A 132 -3.15 -36.35 -34.46
N LYS A 133 -2.83 -36.45 -35.76
CA LYS A 133 -1.48 -36.82 -36.21
C LYS A 133 -0.46 -35.73 -35.86
N ALA A 134 -0.81 -34.46 -36.11
CA ALA A 134 0.01 -33.33 -35.71
C ALA A 134 0.22 -33.25 -34.19
N ALA A 135 -0.81 -33.54 -33.38
CA ALA A 135 -0.70 -33.59 -31.93
C ALA A 135 0.29 -34.67 -31.46
N CYS A 136 0.19 -35.89 -31.99
CA CYS A 136 1.13 -36.97 -31.68
C CYS A 136 2.56 -36.65 -32.14
N SER A 137 2.72 -36.01 -33.30
CA SER A 137 4.04 -35.53 -33.75
C SER A 137 4.65 -34.52 -32.79
N PHE A 138 3.85 -33.61 -32.23
CA PHE A 138 4.31 -32.65 -31.22
C PHE A 138 4.71 -33.33 -29.91
N ILE A 139 3.88 -34.25 -29.40
CA ILE A 139 4.19 -35.04 -28.19
C ILE A 139 5.54 -35.76 -28.36
N ASN A 140 5.77 -36.37 -29.52
CA ASN A 140 6.98 -37.14 -29.77
C ASN A 140 8.23 -36.26 -29.94
N SER A 141 8.10 -35.08 -30.55
CA SER A 141 9.22 -34.17 -30.84
C SER A 141 9.51 -33.11 -29.78
N ALA A 142 8.61 -32.89 -28.81
CA ALA A 142 8.80 -31.90 -27.76
C ALA A 142 10.04 -32.20 -26.90
N ASN A 143 10.81 -31.16 -26.56
CA ASN A 143 11.97 -31.20 -25.66
C ASN A 143 11.59 -31.07 -24.17
N PHE A 144 10.32 -31.29 -23.85
CA PHE A 144 9.75 -31.22 -22.51
C PHE A 144 8.64 -32.28 -22.36
N PRO A 145 8.19 -32.61 -21.13
CA PRO A 145 7.18 -33.65 -20.92
C PRO A 145 5.79 -33.14 -21.35
N ALA A 146 5.52 -33.14 -22.65
CA ALA A 146 4.22 -32.83 -23.25
C ALA A 146 3.21 -33.98 -23.02
N LEU A 147 2.85 -34.19 -21.76
CA LEU A 147 2.13 -35.38 -21.29
C LEU A 147 0.72 -35.07 -20.75
N VAL A 148 0.29 -33.81 -20.75
CA VAL A 148 -1.06 -33.44 -20.33
C VAL A 148 -1.88 -33.11 -21.57
N VAL A 149 -2.94 -33.87 -21.81
CA VAL A 149 -3.84 -33.71 -22.97
C VAL A 149 -5.21 -33.27 -22.47
N LYS A 150 -5.67 -32.12 -22.93
CA LYS A 150 -6.93 -31.49 -22.50
C LYS A 150 -7.84 -31.25 -23.69
N ALA A 151 -9.11 -31.66 -23.59
CA ALA A 151 -10.16 -31.21 -24.49
C ALA A 151 -10.38 -29.69 -24.32
N SER A 152 -10.42 -28.95 -25.43
CA SER A 152 -10.53 -27.49 -25.37
C SER A 152 -11.89 -27.03 -24.84
N GLY A 153 -12.99 -27.70 -25.19
CA GLY A 153 -14.33 -27.35 -24.75
C GLY A 153 -14.67 -27.78 -23.31
N LEU A 154 -15.90 -27.48 -22.89
CA LEU A 154 -16.45 -27.91 -21.60
C LEU A 154 -16.72 -29.42 -21.61
N ALA A 155 -16.02 -30.15 -20.74
CA ALA A 155 -16.12 -31.60 -20.61
C ALA A 155 -16.42 -32.05 -19.17
N ALA A 156 -17.09 -31.19 -18.38
CA ALA A 156 -17.50 -31.43 -16.99
C ALA A 156 -16.37 -32.01 -16.10
N GLY A 157 -15.15 -31.50 -16.25
CA GLY A 157 -13.96 -31.94 -15.50
C GLY A 157 -13.36 -33.29 -15.93
N LYS A 158 -13.96 -33.99 -16.91
CA LYS A 158 -13.49 -35.31 -17.40
C LYS A 158 -12.59 -35.25 -18.62
N GLY A 159 -12.48 -34.09 -19.27
CA GLY A 159 -11.71 -33.91 -20.50
C GLY A 159 -10.22 -33.59 -20.29
N VAL A 160 -9.61 -34.03 -19.18
CA VAL A 160 -8.19 -33.82 -18.88
C VAL A 160 -7.56 -35.18 -18.58
N ILE A 161 -6.56 -35.56 -19.37
CA ILE A 161 -5.80 -36.79 -19.21
C ILE A 161 -4.34 -36.41 -18.92
N VAL A 162 -3.83 -36.88 -17.80
CA VAL A 162 -2.41 -36.75 -17.41
C VAL A 162 -1.75 -38.09 -17.68
N ALA A 163 -1.00 -38.16 -18.78
CA ALA A 163 -0.34 -39.38 -19.22
C ALA A 163 0.99 -39.61 -18.51
N SER A 164 1.35 -40.88 -18.31
CA SER A 164 2.61 -41.28 -17.69
C SER A 164 3.77 -41.27 -18.68
N ASN A 165 3.48 -41.36 -19.99
CA ASN A 165 4.47 -41.40 -21.06
C ASN A 165 3.88 -40.92 -22.40
N LYS A 166 4.74 -40.78 -23.42
CA LYS A 166 4.37 -40.25 -24.74
C LYS A 166 3.33 -41.11 -25.48
N GLU A 167 3.38 -42.43 -25.30
CA GLU A 167 2.46 -43.37 -25.94
C GLU A 167 1.04 -43.20 -25.38
N GLU A 168 0.93 -43.12 -24.05
CA GLU A 168 -0.33 -42.85 -23.36
C GLU A 168 -0.89 -41.46 -23.71
N ALA A 169 -0.03 -40.44 -23.85
CA ALA A 169 -0.44 -39.12 -24.30
C ALA A 169 -0.99 -39.15 -25.75
N CYS A 170 -0.36 -39.89 -26.66
CA CYS A 170 -0.86 -40.08 -28.02
C CYS A 170 -2.19 -40.84 -28.05
N LYS A 171 -2.36 -41.82 -27.16
CA LYS A 171 -3.63 -42.54 -26.99
C LYS A 171 -4.74 -41.62 -26.49
N ALA A 172 -4.44 -40.76 -25.51
CA ALA A 172 -5.36 -39.76 -24.99
C ALA A 172 -5.84 -38.79 -26.08
N VAL A 173 -4.97 -38.40 -27.01
CA VAL A 173 -5.35 -37.61 -28.19
C VAL A 173 -6.37 -38.36 -29.06
N ALA A 174 -6.13 -39.65 -29.33
CA ALA A 174 -7.06 -40.47 -30.12
C ALA A 174 -8.41 -40.62 -29.42
N GLU A 175 -8.42 -40.92 -28.12
CA GLU A 175 -9.64 -41.06 -27.31
C GLU A 175 -10.48 -39.76 -27.29
N ILE A 176 -9.84 -38.59 -27.24
CA ILE A 176 -10.55 -37.30 -27.25
C ILE A 176 -11.07 -36.94 -28.65
N MET A 177 -10.24 -37.10 -29.70
CA MET A 177 -10.54 -36.56 -31.03
C MET A 177 -11.20 -37.55 -32.00
N GLN A 178 -10.81 -38.83 -31.96
CA GLN A 178 -11.28 -39.86 -32.90
C GLN A 178 -12.52 -40.57 -32.36
N ASP A 179 -12.48 -40.99 -31.09
CA ASP A 179 -13.60 -41.70 -30.45
C ASP A 179 -14.74 -40.73 -30.05
N LYS A 180 -14.53 -39.41 -30.24
CA LYS A 180 -15.46 -38.32 -29.91
C LYS A 180 -16.07 -38.46 -28.51
N THR A 181 -15.28 -38.95 -27.55
CA THR A 181 -15.70 -39.24 -26.17
C THR A 181 -16.37 -38.03 -25.49
N PHE A 182 -16.07 -36.81 -25.94
CA PHE A 182 -16.63 -35.55 -25.41
C PHE A 182 -17.42 -34.73 -26.46
N GLY A 183 -17.84 -35.35 -27.57
CA GLY A 183 -18.56 -34.65 -28.65
C GLY A 183 -17.78 -33.46 -29.22
N MET A 184 -18.46 -32.34 -29.48
CA MET A 184 -17.81 -31.12 -30.03
C MET A 184 -16.74 -30.52 -29.10
N ALA A 185 -16.78 -30.81 -27.79
CA ALA A 185 -15.77 -30.30 -26.86
C ALA A 185 -14.36 -30.85 -27.13
N GLY A 186 -14.25 -31.97 -27.86
CA GLY A 186 -13.01 -32.64 -28.23
C GLY A 186 -12.46 -32.32 -29.62
N GLU A 187 -13.09 -31.42 -30.40
CA GLU A 187 -12.62 -31.07 -31.76
C GLU A 187 -11.24 -30.41 -31.78
N THR A 188 -10.89 -29.72 -30.69
CA THR A 188 -9.56 -29.15 -30.46
C THR A 188 -9.01 -29.71 -29.16
N VAL A 189 -7.76 -30.18 -29.20
CA VAL A 189 -7.01 -30.58 -28.00
C VAL A 189 -5.89 -29.59 -27.71
N VAL A 190 -5.64 -29.38 -26.43
CA VAL A 190 -4.45 -28.69 -25.92
C VAL A 190 -3.52 -29.73 -25.34
N VAL A 191 -2.30 -29.79 -25.86
CA VAL A 191 -1.22 -30.59 -25.29
C VAL A 191 -0.29 -29.63 -24.55
N GLU A 192 -0.02 -29.91 -23.28
CA GLU A 192 0.83 -29.08 -22.44
C GLU A 192 1.85 -29.87 -21.62
N GLU A 193 2.84 -29.14 -21.12
CA GLU A 193 3.85 -29.59 -20.19
C GLU A 193 3.21 -30.11 -18.89
N LEU A 194 3.68 -31.28 -18.44
CA LEU A 194 3.41 -31.79 -17.10
C LEU A 194 4.19 -30.95 -16.08
N LEU A 195 3.47 -30.12 -15.33
CA LEU A 195 4.05 -29.36 -14.24
C LEU A 195 4.08 -30.19 -12.95
N GLU A 196 5.14 -30.02 -12.17
CA GLU A 196 5.30 -30.64 -10.86
C GLU A 196 5.23 -29.58 -9.75
N GLY A 197 4.54 -29.90 -8.65
CA GLY A 197 4.33 -28.99 -7.54
C GLY A 197 3.10 -29.32 -6.71
N GLU A 198 2.67 -28.35 -5.90
CA GLU A 198 1.38 -28.41 -5.21
C GLU A 198 0.30 -27.67 -6.00
N GLU A 199 -0.86 -28.33 -6.22
CA GLU A 199 -2.04 -27.68 -6.76
C GLU A 199 -2.73 -26.84 -5.69
N VAL A 200 -3.08 -25.61 -6.04
CA VAL A 200 -3.80 -24.67 -5.17
C VAL A 200 -4.79 -23.85 -5.97
N SER A 201 -5.82 -23.38 -5.28
CA SER A 201 -6.93 -22.65 -5.87
C SER A 201 -6.94 -21.23 -5.35
N CYS A 202 -6.74 -20.26 -6.24
CA CYS A 202 -6.79 -18.83 -5.90
C CYS A 202 -7.96 -18.17 -6.61
N LEU A 203 -8.93 -17.71 -5.83
CA LEU A 203 -10.13 -17.06 -6.34
C LEU A 203 -10.10 -15.57 -6.04
N CYS A 204 -10.85 -14.79 -6.81
CA CYS A 204 -11.16 -13.40 -6.45
C CYS A 204 -12.56 -13.00 -6.90
N PHE A 205 -13.15 -12.07 -6.15
CA PHE A 205 -14.20 -11.22 -6.70
C PHE A 205 -13.56 -10.14 -7.57
N THR A 206 -14.17 -9.84 -8.71
CA THR A 206 -13.74 -8.72 -9.54
C THR A 206 -14.91 -8.03 -10.23
N ASP A 207 -14.81 -6.72 -10.36
CA ASP A 207 -15.79 -5.86 -11.01
C ASP A 207 -15.34 -5.38 -12.41
N GLY A 208 -14.32 -6.05 -12.96
CA GLY A 208 -13.68 -5.72 -14.22
C GLY A 208 -12.53 -4.72 -14.09
N ILE A 209 -12.24 -4.22 -12.89
CA ILE A 209 -11.10 -3.34 -12.59
C ILE A 209 -10.43 -3.76 -11.29
N THR A 210 -11.21 -3.83 -10.21
CA THR A 210 -10.74 -4.18 -8.88
C THR A 210 -10.66 -5.69 -8.74
N VAL A 211 -9.57 -6.20 -8.14
CA VAL A 211 -9.43 -7.61 -7.74
C VAL A 211 -9.38 -7.73 -6.23
N ALA A 212 -10.36 -8.45 -5.67
CA ALA A 212 -10.42 -8.80 -4.26
C ALA A 212 -10.17 -10.30 -4.07
N PRO A 213 -8.93 -10.71 -3.76
CA PRO A 213 -8.59 -12.12 -3.59
C PRO A 213 -9.30 -12.73 -2.37
N MET A 214 -9.68 -13.99 -2.51
CA MET A 214 -10.19 -14.84 -1.43
C MET A 214 -9.01 -15.56 -0.75
N PRO A 215 -9.18 -16.08 0.48
CA PRO A 215 -8.24 -17.03 1.04
C PRO A 215 -7.99 -18.18 0.07
N PRO A 216 -6.74 -18.64 -0.12
CA PRO A 216 -6.46 -19.72 -1.04
C PRO A 216 -7.06 -21.01 -0.52
N ALA A 217 -7.65 -21.81 -1.40
CA ALA A 217 -8.21 -23.11 -1.07
C ALA A 217 -7.41 -24.21 -1.75
N GLN A 218 -7.63 -25.45 -1.32
CA GLN A 218 -7.14 -26.63 -2.02
C GLN A 218 -8.21 -27.72 -1.94
N ASP A 219 -8.46 -28.37 -3.07
CA ASP A 219 -9.37 -29.50 -3.18
C ASP A 219 -8.62 -30.84 -3.21
N HIS A 220 -9.38 -31.92 -3.03
CA HIS A 220 -8.89 -33.29 -3.15
C HIS A 220 -9.68 -34.02 -4.23
N LYS A 221 -9.11 -34.15 -5.43
CA LYS A 221 -9.80 -34.76 -6.58
C LYS A 221 -9.90 -36.28 -6.51
N ARG A 222 -8.93 -36.95 -5.88
CA ARG A 222 -8.83 -38.42 -5.84
C ARG A 222 -9.87 -39.04 -4.89
N LEU A 223 -10.43 -40.17 -5.30
CA LEU A 223 -11.57 -40.81 -4.64
C LEU A 223 -11.24 -41.35 -3.24
N MET A 224 -10.07 -41.96 -3.06
CA MET A 224 -9.69 -42.66 -1.84
C MET A 224 -8.66 -41.87 -1.01
N ASP A 225 -8.53 -42.24 0.26
CA ASP A 225 -7.51 -41.72 1.16
C ASP A 225 -6.10 -41.93 0.57
N GLY A 226 -5.15 -41.07 0.90
CA GLY A 226 -3.80 -41.10 0.34
C GLY A 226 -3.69 -40.60 -1.10
N ASP A 227 -4.72 -39.90 -1.60
CA ASP A 227 -4.85 -39.44 -2.99
C ASP A 227 -4.83 -40.60 -4.01
N GLU A 228 -5.44 -41.73 -3.66
CA GLU A 228 -5.57 -42.92 -4.51
C GLU A 228 -6.90 -42.99 -5.30
N GLY A 229 -6.97 -43.92 -6.26
CA GLY A 229 -8.17 -44.16 -7.07
C GLY A 229 -8.37 -43.12 -8.20
N PRO A 230 -9.51 -43.15 -8.91
CA PRO A 230 -9.76 -42.27 -10.05
C PRO A 230 -9.92 -40.80 -9.64
N ASN A 231 -9.66 -39.88 -10.57
CA ASN A 231 -10.04 -38.47 -10.40
C ASN A 231 -11.57 -38.32 -10.36
N THR A 232 -12.03 -37.42 -9.51
CA THR A 232 -13.45 -37.08 -9.33
C THR A 232 -13.63 -35.56 -9.50
N GLY A 233 -14.87 -35.07 -9.37
CA GLY A 233 -15.13 -33.64 -9.26
C GLY A 233 -14.67 -32.99 -7.94
N GLY A 234 -14.04 -33.74 -7.02
CA GLY A 234 -13.60 -33.28 -5.70
C GLY A 234 -14.32 -34.03 -4.57
N MET A 235 -13.55 -34.67 -3.68
CA MET A 235 -13.98 -35.41 -2.48
C MET A 235 -13.90 -34.60 -1.18
N GLY A 236 -13.36 -33.38 -1.26
CA GLY A 236 -13.28 -32.46 -0.14
C GLY A 236 -12.42 -31.26 -0.50
N ALA A 237 -12.46 -30.23 0.32
CA ALA A 237 -11.64 -29.05 0.19
C ALA A 237 -11.36 -28.44 1.57
N TYR A 238 -10.36 -27.56 1.63
CA TYR A 238 -10.08 -26.76 2.82
C TYR A 238 -9.58 -25.37 2.47
N SER A 239 -9.68 -24.45 3.44
CA SER A 239 -9.18 -23.08 3.34
C SER A 239 -8.86 -22.54 4.76
N PRO A 240 -7.80 -21.73 4.94
CA PRO A 240 -6.81 -21.36 3.94
C PRO A 240 -5.78 -22.47 3.66
N ALA A 241 -5.20 -22.48 2.46
CA ALA A 241 -4.07 -23.33 2.09
C ALA A 241 -2.74 -22.77 2.65
N PRO A 242 -2.12 -23.38 3.68
CA PRO A 242 -1.00 -22.79 4.42
C PRO A 242 0.30 -22.67 3.63
N GLN A 243 0.41 -23.37 2.50
CA GLN A 243 1.57 -23.32 1.62
C GLN A 243 1.69 -21.99 0.87
N ILE A 244 0.62 -21.20 0.83
CA ILE A 244 0.61 -19.84 0.27
C ILE A 244 0.74 -18.82 1.39
N SER A 245 1.90 -18.19 1.48
CA SER A 245 2.11 -17.04 2.38
C SER A 245 1.32 -15.82 1.90
N LYS A 246 1.10 -14.84 2.80
CA LYS A 246 0.47 -13.55 2.44
C LYS A 246 1.20 -12.87 1.27
N ASP A 247 2.53 -12.91 1.26
CA ASP A 247 3.34 -12.36 0.16
C ASP A 247 3.15 -13.12 -1.16
N LEU A 248 3.10 -14.45 -1.11
CA LEU A 248 2.86 -15.26 -2.31
C LEU A 248 1.44 -15.03 -2.84
N LEU A 249 0.44 -14.86 -1.98
CA LEU A 249 -0.92 -14.51 -2.37
C LEU A 249 -0.97 -13.13 -3.05
N LEU A 250 -0.25 -12.13 -2.54
CA LEU A 250 -0.11 -10.83 -3.19
C LEU A 250 0.57 -10.95 -4.56
N LYS A 251 1.64 -11.75 -4.65
CA LYS A 251 2.29 -12.03 -5.94
C LYS A 251 1.32 -12.69 -6.92
N ILE A 252 0.53 -13.67 -6.49
CA ILE A 252 -0.49 -14.34 -7.33
C ILE A 252 -1.57 -13.33 -7.75
N LYS A 253 -2.03 -12.48 -6.83
CA LYS A 253 -2.98 -11.40 -7.13
C LYS A 253 -2.43 -10.52 -8.25
N ASP A 254 -1.19 -10.04 -8.14
CA ASP A 254 -0.65 -9.07 -9.10
C ASP A 254 -0.23 -9.72 -10.42
N THR A 255 0.38 -10.91 -10.38
CA THR A 255 0.96 -11.57 -11.56
C THR A 255 0.01 -12.48 -12.32
N VAL A 256 -1.11 -12.88 -11.71
CA VAL A 256 -2.12 -13.76 -12.33
C VAL A 256 -3.48 -13.08 -12.37
N LEU A 257 -4.08 -12.80 -11.21
CA LEU A 257 -5.48 -12.39 -11.14
C LEU A 257 -5.73 -10.99 -11.72
N GLN A 258 -4.96 -9.99 -11.27
CA GLN A 258 -5.06 -8.61 -11.76
C GLN A 258 -4.65 -8.52 -13.23
N LYS A 259 -3.56 -9.18 -13.64
CA LYS A 259 -3.18 -9.26 -15.06
C LYS A 259 -4.26 -9.88 -15.93
N ALA A 260 -4.94 -10.94 -15.48
CA ALA A 260 -6.04 -11.53 -16.23
C ALA A 260 -7.21 -10.56 -16.37
N VAL A 261 -7.61 -9.88 -15.29
CA VAL A 261 -8.69 -8.88 -15.33
C VAL A 261 -8.33 -7.69 -16.23
N ASP A 262 -7.11 -7.17 -16.12
CA ASP A 262 -6.62 -6.06 -16.93
C ASP A 262 -6.51 -6.45 -18.41
N GLY A 263 -6.04 -7.68 -18.69
CA GLY A 263 -5.96 -8.22 -20.04
C GLY A 263 -7.33 -8.34 -20.70
N MET A 264 -8.30 -8.89 -19.97
CA MET A 264 -9.69 -9.01 -20.44
C MET A 264 -10.32 -7.63 -20.70
N LYS A 265 -10.10 -6.66 -19.80
CA LYS A 265 -10.53 -5.27 -20.00
C LYS A 265 -9.87 -4.64 -21.23
N LYS A 266 -8.56 -4.84 -21.44
CA LYS A 266 -7.80 -4.33 -22.58
C LYS A 266 -8.29 -4.90 -23.91
N GLU A 267 -8.74 -6.16 -23.94
CA GLU A 267 -9.35 -6.79 -25.10
C GLU A 267 -10.84 -6.39 -25.31
N GLY A 268 -11.36 -5.45 -24.51
CA GLY A 268 -12.74 -4.95 -24.63
C GLY A 268 -13.80 -5.91 -24.08
N VAL A 269 -13.39 -6.88 -23.26
CA VAL A 269 -14.26 -7.92 -22.69
C VAL A 269 -14.10 -7.93 -21.16
N PRO A 270 -14.56 -6.89 -20.44
CA PRO A 270 -14.35 -6.80 -19.00
C PRO A 270 -14.96 -8.02 -18.28
N TYR A 271 -14.19 -8.61 -17.36
CA TYR A 271 -14.59 -9.78 -16.60
C TYR A 271 -15.23 -9.37 -15.27
N LEU A 272 -16.48 -9.74 -15.03
CA LEU A 272 -17.20 -9.45 -13.78
C LEU A 272 -17.63 -10.77 -13.12
N GLY A 273 -17.49 -10.86 -11.80
CA GLY A 273 -17.94 -12.02 -11.03
C GLY A 273 -16.81 -12.65 -10.22
N VAL A 274 -16.77 -13.99 -10.20
CA VAL A 274 -15.69 -14.76 -9.57
C VAL A 274 -14.74 -15.26 -10.65
N LEU A 275 -13.47 -14.89 -10.54
CA LEU A 275 -12.40 -15.52 -11.32
C LEU A 275 -11.71 -16.55 -10.42
N TYR A 276 -11.64 -17.78 -10.89
CA TYR A 276 -10.95 -18.88 -10.24
C TYR A 276 -9.69 -19.21 -11.04
N ALA A 277 -8.54 -19.26 -10.39
CA ALA A 277 -7.29 -19.74 -10.96
C ALA A 277 -6.85 -21.03 -10.28
N GLY A 278 -6.81 -22.12 -11.03
CA GLY A 278 -6.13 -23.34 -10.62
C GLY A 278 -4.63 -23.16 -10.90
N LEU A 279 -3.80 -23.26 -9.88
CA LEU A 279 -2.36 -22.98 -9.96
C LEU A 279 -1.56 -24.21 -9.57
N MET A 280 -0.41 -24.38 -10.22
CA MET A 280 0.66 -25.25 -9.75
C MET A 280 1.77 -24.41 -9.14
N LEU A 281 2.13 -24.70 -7.89
CA LEU A 281 3.28 -24.10 -7.21
C LEU A 281 4.55 -24.85 -7.61
N THR A 282 5.19 -24.40 -8.69
CA THR A 282 6.44 -25.00 -9.22
C THR A 282 7.68 -24.37 -8.58
N GLN A 283 8.85 -24.94 -8.83
CA GLN A 283 10.14 -24.34 -8.41
C GLN A 283 10.36 -22.95 -9.00
N ASP A 284 9.82 -22.66 -10.18
CA ASP A 284 9.89 -21.35 -10.85
C ASP A 284 8.81 -20.36 -10.35
N GLY A 285 7.96 -20.78 -9.41
CA GLY A 285 6.81 -20.02 -8.91
C GLY A 285 5.45 -20.50 -9.42
N PRO A 286 4.37 -19.75 -9.15
CA PRO A 286 3.01 -20.14 -9.49
C PRO A 286 2.76 -20.08 -11.00
N LYS A 287 2.24 -21.18 -11.57
CA LYS A 287 1.85 -21.28 -12.99
C LYS A 287 0.37 -21.65 -13.10
N VAL A 288 -0.36 -20.98 -13.98
CA VAL A 288 -1.79 -21.24 -14.23
C VAL A 288 -1.97 -22.57 -14.94
N LEU A 289 -2.75 -23.47 -14.34
CA LEU A 289 -3.22 -24.72 -14.94
C LEU A 289 -4.49 -24.49 -15.76
N GLU A 290 -5.43 -23.72 -15.20
CA GLU A 290 -6.70 -23.37 -15.81
C GLU A 290 -7.35 -22.17 -15.10
N PHE A 291 -8.27 -21.51 -15.80
CA PHE A 291 -9.23 -20.60 -15.19
C PHE A 291 -10.62 -21.25 -15.17
N ASN A 292 -11.35 -21.00 -14.10
CA ASN A 292 -12.78 -21.26 -14.02
C ASN A 292 -13.52 -19.93 -13.76
N CYS A 293 -14.76 -19.85 -14.20
CA CYS A 293 -15.51 -18.60 -14.29
C CYS A 293 -16.53 -18.39 -13.16
N ARG A 294 -16.40 -19.19 -12.11
CA ARG A 294 -17.36 -19.41 -11.02
C ARG A 294 -16.64 -20.04 -9.84
N PHE A 295 -17.29 -20.07 -8.67
CA PHE A 295 -16.77 -20.84 -7.53
C PHE A 295 -16.60 -22.32 -7.89
N GLY A 296 -15.55 -22.97 -7.36
CA GLY A 296 -15.43 -24.42 -7.45
C GLY A 296 -16.38 -25.14 -6.50
N ASP A 297 -16.58 -26.43 -6.73
CA ASP A 297 -17.37 -27.32 -5.88
C ASP A 297 -16.49 -28.56 -5.61
N PRO A 298 -15.93 -28.75 -4.39
CA PRO A 298 -16.50 -28.28 -3.12
C PRO A 298 -15.84 -27.05 -2.46
N GLU A 299 -15.01 -26.25 -3.15
CA GLU A 299 -14.29 -25.13 -2.53
C GLU A 299 -15.22 -23.98 -2.06
N CYS A 300 -16.35 -23.77 -2.74
CA CYS A 300 -17.36 -22.80 -2.30
C CYS A 300 -17.82 -23.06 -0.86
N GLN A 301 -17.92 -24.35 -0.49
CA GLN A 301 -18.36 -24.83 0.80
C GLN A 301 -17.35 -24.62 1.93
N VAL A 302 -16.11 -24.20 1.63
CA VAL A 302 -15.12 -23.77 2.64
C VAL A 302 -14.81 -22.27 2.58
N LEU A 303 -14.96 -21.64 1.41
CA LEU A 303 -14.72 -20.20 1.26
C LEU A 303 -15.85 -19.36 1.85
N LEU A 304 -17.11 -19.62 1.46
CA LEU A 304 -18.24 -18.79 1.92
C LEU A 304 -18.47 -18.81 3.43
N PRO A 305 -18.22 -19.93 4.15
CA PRO A 305 -18.28 -19.92 5.61
C PRO A 305 -17.22 -19.02 6.26
N LEU A 306 -16.06 -18.83 5.62
CA LEU A 306 -15.01 -17.91 6.10
C LEU A 306 -15.27 -16.44 5.73
N LEU A 307 -16.25 -16.15 4.87
CA LEU A 307 -16.59 -14.78 4.48
C LEU A 307 -17.39 -14.09 5.60
N LYS A 308 -16.80 -13.05 6.21
CA LYS A 308 -17.47 -12.22 7.23
C LYS A 308 -18.39 -11.18 6.60
N SER A 309 -18.00 -10.63 5.45
CA SER A 309 -18.82 -9.65 4.73
C SER A 309 -20.16 -10.23 4.23
N ASP A 310 -21.13 -9.35 4.03
CA ASP A 310 -22.39 -9.70 3.39
C ASP A 310 -22.15 -10.00 1.90
N LEU A 311 -22.35 -11.27 1.51
CA LEU A 311 -22.15 -11.73 0.14
C LEU A 311 -23.05 -11.00 -0.86
N TYR A 312 -24.29 -10.66 -0.46
CA TYR A 312 -25.21 -9.92 -1.33
C TYR A 312 -24.66 -8.54 -1.66
N GLU A 313 -24.06 -7.84 -0.69
CA GLU A 313 -23.46 -6.53 -0.89
C GLU A 313 -22.21 -6.59 -1.76
N VAL A 314 -21.35 -7.60 -1.54
CA VAL A 314 -20.16 -7.83 -2.38
C VAL A 314 -20.57 -8.08 -3.83
N MET A 315 -21.54 -8.96 -4.08
CA MET A 315 -22.03 -9.23 -5.44
C MET A 315 -22.68 -8.01 -6.09
N GLN A 316 -23.46 -7.23 -5.32
CA GLN A 316 -24.02 -5.96 -5.79
C GLN A 316 -22.92 -4.94 -6.13
N ALA A 317 -21.84 -4.86 -5.34
CA ALA A 317 -20.71 -3.98 -5.60
C ALA A 317 -19.97 -4.40 -6.88
N VAL A 318 -19.81 -5.71 -7.11
CA VAL A 318 -19.24 -6.26 -8.35
C VAL A 318 -20.02 -5.81 -9.58
N ILE A 319 -21.33 -6.08 -9.62
CA ILE A 319 -22.14 -5.73 -10.81
C ILE A 319 -22.31 -4.22 -10.99
N ASN A 320 -22.13 -3.43 -9.91
CA ASN A 320 -22.15 -1.97 -9.96
C ASN A 320 -20.79 -1.33 -10.26
N ARG A 321 -19.71 -2.12 -10.41
CA ARG A 321 -18.34 -1.60 -10.60
C ARG A 321 -17.84 -0.71 -9.47
N LYS A 322 -18.14 -1.12 -8.24
CA LYS A 322 -17.80 -0.41 -6.99
C LYS A 322 -17.16 -1.33 -5.97
N LEU A 323 -16.50 -2.41 -6.40
CA LEU A 323 -15.93 -3.41 -5.48
C LEU A 323 -14.87 -2.79 -4.55
N SER A 324 -14.10 -1.80 -5.02
CA SER A 324 -13.13 -1.06 -4.21
C SER A 324 -13.74 -0.41 -2.95
N SER A 325 -15.03 -0.07 -2.99
CA SER A 325 -15.78 0.50 -1.85
C SER A 325 -16.41 -0.55 -0.93
N SER A 326 -16.34 -1.84 -1.28
CA SER A 326 -16.94 -2.95 -0.53
C SER A 326 -16.04 -4.18 -0.62
N MET A 327 -14.79 -4.03 -0.16
CA MET A 327 -13.84 -5.14 -0.14
C MET A 327 -14.31 -6.24 0.82
N PRO A 328 -14.29 -7.52 0.40
CA PRO A 328 -14.67 -8.64 1.24
C PRO A 328 -13.69 -8.81 2.42
N VAL A 329 -14.25 -9.07 3.60
CA VAL A 329 -13.52 -9.35 4.84
C VAL A 329 -13.73 -10.82 5.20
N TRP A 330 -12.65 -11.47 5.63
CA TRP A 330 -12.61 -12.90 5.94
C TRP A 330 -12.24 -13.13 7.41
N PHE A 331 -12.61 -14.28 7.98
CA PHE A 331 -12.09 -14.70 9.29
C PHE A 331 -10.63 -15.14 9.15
N GLU A 332 -9.68 -14.38 9.71
CA GLU A 332 -8.24 -14.67 9.61
C GLU A 332 -7.75 -15.78 10.55
N ASP A 333 -8.40 -15.95 11.71
CA ASP A 333 -8.04 -16.93 12.74
C ASP A 333 -8.90 -18.20 12.67
N SER A 334 -9.31 -18.59 11.47
CA SER A 334 -10.19 -19.75 11.27
C SER A 334 -9.84 -20.52 10.01
N ALA A 335 -10.00 -21.83 10.09
CA ALA A 335 -9.90 -22.75 8.97
C ALA A 335 -11.24 -23.47 8.77
N ALA A 336 -11.59 -23.68 7.51
CA ALA A 336 -12.75 -24.46 7.11
C ALA A 336 -12.29 -25.72 6.35
N VAL A 337 -12.89 -26.86 6.70
CA VAL A 337 -12.68 -28.14 6.00
C VAL A 337 -14.05 -28.70 5.64
N THR A 338 -14.20 -29.16 4.40
CA THR A 338 -15.41 -29.83 3.94
C THR A 338 -15.09 -31.22 3.41
N VAL A 339 -15.87 -32.21 3.83
CA VAL A 339 -15.75 -33.61 3.39
C VAL A 339 -16.98 -33.96 2.56
N VAL A 340 -16.78 -34.49 1.35
CA VAL A 340 -17.86 -34.92 0.46
C VAL A 340 -18.24 -36.36 0.78
N MET A 341 -19.54 -36.61 0.93
CA MET A 341 -20.11 -37.96 0.89
C MET A 341 -20.66 -38.23 -0.50
N ALA A 342 -20.20 -39.33 -1.10
CA ALA A 342 -20.57 -39.76 -2.44
C ALA A 342 -21.27 -41.13 -2.41
N SER A 343 -21.97 -41.46 -3.50
CA SER A 343 -22.60 -42.75 -3.71
C SER A 343 -21.59 -43.80 -4.20
N GLU A 344 -21.72 -45.03 -3.72
CA GLU A 344 -20.98 -46.19 -4.20
C GLU A 344 -21.01 -46.27 -5.74
N GLY A 345 -19.84 -46.49 -6.34
CA GLY A 345 -19.65 -46.53 -7.79
C GLY A 345 -19.27 -45.19 -8.44
N TYR A 346 -19.39 -44.05 -7.73
CA TYR A 346 -18.83 -42.77 -8.19
C TYR A 346 -17.29 -42.85 -8.33
N PRO A 347 -16.65 -42.30 -9.39
CA PRO A 347 -17.18 -41.43 -10.45
C PRO A 347 -17.81 -42.13 -11.68
N GLY A 348 -17.92 -43.46 -11.64
CA GLY A 348 -18.59 -44.28 -12.65
C GLY A 348 -20.11 -44.32 -12.48
N THR A 349 -20.72 -45.49 -12.69
CA THR A 349 -22.16 -45.68 -12.52
C THR A 349 -22.51 -45.86 -11.05
N TYR A 350 -23.51 -45.12 -10.57
CA TYR A 350 -23.96 -45.14 -9.17
C TYR A 350 -25.49 -45.24 -9.06
N PRO A 351 -26.02 -45.89 -8.02
CA PRO A 351 -27.46 -45.96 -7.74
C PRO A 351 -27.99 -44.63 -7.17
N LYS A 352 -29.30 -44.42 -7.29
CA LYS A 352 -30.04 -43.27 -6.74
C LYS A 352 -31.23 -43.75 -5.92
N GLY A 353 -31.81 -42.87 -5.11
CA GLY A 353 -33.06 -43.13 -4.38
C GLY A 353 -32.86 -43.75 -2.99
N PHE A 354 -31.64 -43.82 -2.47
CA PHE A 354 -31.40 -44.28 -1.11
C PHE A 354 -31.67 -43.18 -0.09
N GLU A 355 -32.43 -43.51 0.95
CA GLU A 355 -32.74 -42.63 2.07
C GLU A 355 -31.48 -42.18 2.82
N ILE A 356 -31.46 -40.90 3.19
CA ILE A 356 -30.38 -40.25 3.94
C ILE A 356 -30.89 -39.90 5.34
N THR A 357 -30.23 -40.44 6.37
CA THR A 357 -30.52 -40.17 7.79
C THR A 357 -29.31 -39.52 8.47
N GLY A 358 -29.46 -39.02 9.70
CA GLY A 358 -28.35 -38.41 10.45
C GLY A 358 -28.12 -36.90 10.22
N LEU A 359 -28.93 -36.26 9.36
CA LEU A 359 -28.80 -34.83 9.05
C LEU A 359 -29.04 -33.92 10.27
N PRO A 360 -30.08 -34.15 11.11
CA PRO A 360 -30.28 -33.35 12.33
C PRO A 360 -29.11 -33.46 13.33
N GLU A 361 -28.51 -34.64 13.46
CA GLU A 361 -27.40 -34.93 14.37
C GLU A 361 -26.15 -34.15 13.96
N ALA A 362 -25.81 -34.15 12.66
CA ALA A 362 -24.71 -33.34 12.14
C ALA A 362 -24.94 -31.83 12.39
N LYS A 363 -26.18 -31.35 12.27
CA LYS A 363 -26.54 -29.95 12.56
C LYS A 363 -26.42 -29.62 14.05
N GLN A 364 -26.77 -30.54 14.95
CA GLN A 364 -26.61 -30.38 16.40
C GLN A 364 -25.14 -30.27 16.83
N LEU A 365 -24.22 -30.87 16.07
CA LEU A 365 -22.77 -30.70 16.26
C LEU A 365 -22.26 -29.31 15.80
N GLY A 366 -23.13 -28.45 15.27
CA GLY A 366 -22.75 -27.13 14.77
C GLY A 366 -22.04 -27.17 13.41
N LEU A 367 -22.27 -28.22 12.63
CA LEU A 367 -21.69 -28.40 11.30
C LEU A 367 -22.66 -27.94 10.22
N GLU A 368 -22.12 -27.41 9.13
CA GLU A 368 -22.91 -27.04 7.95
C GLU A 368 -22.98 -28.22 6.99
N VAL A 369 -24.18 -28.61 6.58
CA VAL A 369 -24.40 -29.71 5.64
C VAL A 369 -24.93 -29.17 4.33
N PHE A 370 -24.07 -29.11 3.31
CA PHE A 370 -24.44 -28.62 1.99
C PHE A 370 -24.82 -29.77 1.06
N HIS A 371 -26.12 -29.88 0.79
CA HIS A 371 -26.66 -30.85 -0.14
C HIS A 371 -26.20 -30.58 -1.58
N ALA A 372 -25.78 -31.63 -2.28
CA ALA A 372 -25.50 -31.64 -3.71
C ALA A 372 -26.53 -32.52 -4.43
N GLY A 373 -26.20 -33.76 -4.77
CA GLY A 373 -27.11 -34.72 -5.40
C GLY A 373 -28.11 -35.33 -4.43
N THR A 374 -29.08 -34.54 -3.96
CA THR A 374 -30.21 -35.01 -3.12
C THR A 374 -31.56 -34.59 -3.68
N ALA A 375 -32.60 -35.38 -3.42
CA ALA A 375 -33.98 -35.09 -3.79
C ALA A 375 -34.94 -35.39 -2.63
N LEU A 376 -36.16 -34.84 -2.68
CA LEU A 376 -37.25 -35.17 -1.76
C LEU A 376 -38.15 -36.22 -2.42
N THR A 377 -38.43 -37.31 -1.71
CA THR A 377 -39.37 -38.36 -2.15
C THR A 377 -40.15 -38.84 -0.93
N ASP A 378 -41.47 -38.75 -0.98
CA ASP A 378 -42.38 -39.12 0.13
C ASP A 378 -41.98 -38.49 1.49
N GLY A 379 -41.61 -37.21 1.48
CA GLY A 379 -41.17 -36.48 2.67
C GLY A 379 -39.77 -36.83 3.19
N ARG A 380 -39.04 -37.72 2.52
CA ARG A 380 -37.70 -38.16 2.89
C ARG A 380 -36.65 -37.61 1.93
N VAL A 381 -35.44 -37.36 2.46
CA VAL A 381 -34.29 -36.97 1.65
C VAL A 381 -33.63 -38.22 1.09
N VAL A 382 -33.45 -38.29 -0.23
CA VAL A 382 -32.83 -39.42 -0.93
C VAL A 382 -31.65 -38.98 -1.80
N THR A 383 -30.73 -39.91 -2.08
CA THR A 383 -29.61 -39.71 -3.02
C THR A 383 -30.11 -39.52 -4.46
N SER A 384 -29.51 -38.59 -5.20
CA SER A 384 -29.90 -38.23 -6.58
C SER A 384 -28.72 -37.89 -7.50
N GLY A 385 -27.48 -37.95 -7.00
CA GLY A 385 -26.26 -37.69 -7.77
C GLY A 385 -25.04 -38.40 -7.18
N GLY A 386 -23.94 -38.42 -7.94
CA GLY A 386 -22.72 -39.13 -7.53
C GLY A 386 -22.09 -38.54 -6.27
N ARG A 387 -21.94 -37.21 -6.22
CA ARG A 387 -21.68 -36.48 -4.98
C ARG A 387 -23.02 -36.12 -4.34
N VAL A 388 -23.23 -36.57 -3.11
CA VAL A 388 -24.53 -36.47 -2.45
C VAL A 388 -24.61 -35.21 -1.61
N LEU A 389 -23.66 -34.97 -0.72
CA LEU A 389 -23.60 -33.82 0.17
C LEU A 389 -22.17 -33.57 0.66
N THR A 390 -21.95 -32.42 1.28
CA THR A 390 -20.72 -32.11 1.99
C THR A 390 -21.00 -31.75 3.44
N VAL A 391 -20.08 -32.07 4.33
CA VAL A 391 -20.10 -31.68 5.74
C VAL A 391 -18.93 -30.74 5.98
N THR A 392 -19.23 -29.49 6.31
CA THR A 392 -18.24 -28.44 6.57
C THR A 392 -18.15 -28.13 8.06
N ALA A 393 -16.92 -28.11 8.56
CA ALA A 393 -16.57 -27.58 9.88
C ALA A 393 -15.75 -26.30 9.73
N ILE A 394 -15.94 -25.35 10.66
CA ILE A 394 -15.11 -24.15 10.82
C ILE A 394 -14.53 -24.18 12.23
N LYS A 395 -13.21 -24.16 12.35
CA LYS A 395 -12.48 -24.21 13.62
C LYS A 395 -11.24 -23.31 13.57
N GLU A 396 -10.51 -23.24 14.66
CA GLU A 396 -9.32 -22.41 14.82
C GLU A 396 -8.15 -22.89 13.94
N ASP A 397 -8.09 -24.19 13.62
CA ASP A 397 -7.10 -24.76 12.71
C ASP A 397 -7.64 -25.91 11.85
N LEU A 398 -6.87 -26.30 10.83
CA LEU A 398 -7.23 -27.35 9.87
C LEU A 398 -7.41 -28.72 10.52
N MET A 399 -6.64 -29.03 11.57
CA MET A 399 -6.69 -30.34 12.22
C MET A 399 -7.99 -30.51 13.00
N MET A 400 -8.37 -29.48 13.77
CA MET A 400 -9.64 -29.45 14.50
C MET A 400 -10.82 -29.43 13.53
N ALA A 401 -10.75 -28.63 12.46
CA ALA A 401 -11.81 -28.60 11.44
C ALA A 401 -12.03 -29.97 10.78
N LEU A 402 -10.95 -30.67 10.40
CA LEU A 402 -11.05 -32.02 9.84
C LEU A 402 -11.66 -33.02 10.84
N GLN A 403 -11.22 -32.99 12.10
CA GLN A 403 -11.76 -33.88 13.15
C GLN A 403 -13.26 -33.70 13.32
N GLU A 404 -13.74 -32.46 13.37
CA GLU A 404 -15.16 -32.14 13.52
C GLU A 404 -15.97 -32.49 12.27
N ALA A 405 -15.45 -32.23 11.07
CA ALA A 405 -16.09 -32.65 9.83
C ALA A 405 -16.23 -34.20 9.76
N ASN A 406 -15.20 -34.92 10.20
CA ASN A 406 -15.21 -36.39 10.28
C ASN A 406 -16.25 -36.93 11.26
N LYS A 407 -16.52 -36.23 12.38
CA LYS A 407 -17.63 -36.59 13.29
C LYS A 407 -18.99 -36.44 12.60
N GLY A 408 -19.16 -35.39 11.79
CA GLY A 408 -20.41 -35.15 11.07
C GLY A 408 -20.70 -36.17 9.97
N VAL A 409 -19.71 -36.50 9.12
CA VAL A 409 -19.90 -37.55 8.10
C VAL A 409 -20.11 -38.94 8.71
N ALA A 410 -19.61 -39.20 9.92
CA ALA A 410 -19.88 -40.43 10.65
C ALA A 410 -21.31 -40.49 11.23
N ALA A 411 -21.96 -39.34 11.46
CA ALA A 411 -23.34 -39.28 11.94
C ALA A 411 -24.37 -39.47 10.81
N ILE A 412 -24.02 -39.11 9.57
CA ILE A 412 -24.89 -39.19 8.40
C ILE A 412 -24.79 -40.58 7.75
N HIS A 413 -25.92 -41.16 7.39
CA HIS A 413 -25.98 -42.52 6.85
C HIS A 413 -26.84 -42.59 5.59
N PHE A 414 -26.33 -43.28 4.57
CA PHE A 414 -27.11 -43.80 3.46
C PHE A 414 -26.41 -45.04 2.90
N LYS A 415 -27.15 -45.92 2.23
CA LYS A 415 -26.60 -47.17 1.68
C LYS A 415 -25.49 -46.86 0.66
N GLY A 416 -24.31 -47.43 0.87
CA GLY A 416 -23.15 -47.27 -0.02
C GLY A 416 -22.47 -45.91 0.07
N ALA A 417 -22.54 -45.21 1.21
CA ALA A 417 -21.83 -43.95 1.40
C ALA A 417 -20.31 -44.15 1.38
N ILE A 418 -19.61 -43.37 0.54
CA ILE A 418 -18.15 -43.29 0.50
C ILE A 418 -17.69 -41.87 0.77
N TYR A 419 -16.64 -41.70 1.56
CA TYR A 419 -16.03 -40.40 1.86
C TYR A 419 -14.58 -40.60 2.32
N ARG A 420 -13.76 -39.58 2.13
CA ARG A 420 -12.37 -39.56 2.60
C ARG A 420 -12.28 -39.08 4.03
N LYS A 421 -11.30 -39.60 4.78
CA LYS A 421 -11.06 -39.24 6.19
C LYS A 421 -9.85 -38.31 6.37
N ASP A 422 -9.09 -38.08 5.30
CA ASP A 422 -7.79 -37.43 5.29
C ASP A 422 -7.77 -36.09 4.53
N ILE A 423 -8.92 -35.44 4.32
CA ILE A 423 -8.99 -34.14 3.63
C ILE A 423 -8.08 -33.12 4.33
N GLY A 424 -7.12 -32.56 3.59
CA GLY A 424 -6.13 -31.63 4.13
C GLY A 424 -4.87 -32.26 4.73
N TYR A 425 -4.66 -33.58 4.61
CA TYR A 425 -3.49 -34.25 5.20
C TYR A 425 -2.15 -33.66 4.75
N ARG A 426 -2.03 -33.19 3.49
CA ARG A 426 -0.83 -32.53 2.96
C ARG A 426 -0.54 -31.19 3.66
N ALA A 427 -1.56 -30.36 3.84
CA ALA A 427 -1.43 -29.10 4.58
C ALA A 427 -1.10 -29.34 6.07
N ILE A 428 -1.71 -30.34 6.69
CA ILE A 428 -1.40 -30.72 8.08
C ILE A 428 0.05 -31.22 8.18
N ALA A 429 0.52 -32.03 7.22
CA ALA A 429 1.91 -32.46 7.16
C ALA A 429 2.87 -31.28 6.94
N PHE A 430 2.52 -30.34 6.07
CA PHE A 430 3.28 -29.11 5.83
C PHE A 430 3.44 -28.28 7.10
N LEU A 431 2.37 -28.09 7.88
CA LEU A 431 2.39 -27.35 9.15
C LEU A 431 3.18 -28.07 10.26
N ARG A 432 3.24 -29.41 10.24
CA ARG A 432 4.03 -30.20 11.18
C ARG A 432 5.53 -30.19 10.88
N HIS A 433 5.91 -29.92 9.63
CA HIS A 433 7.30 -29.69 9.25
C HIS A 433 7.63 -28.22 9.53
N SER A 434 8.10 -27.92 10.74
CA SER A 434 8.67 -26.62 11.07
C SER A 434 9.85 -26.32 10.13
N ARG A 435 9.58 -25.54 9.06
CA ARG A 435 10.66 -24.87 8.33
C ARG A 435 11.31 -23.93 9.32
N GLY A 436 12.60 -24.15 9.59
CA GLY A 436 13.40 -23.22 10.38
C GLY A 436 13.28 -21.81 9.80
N LEU A 437 13.38 -20.81 10.68
CA LEU A 437 13.45 -19.41 10.25
C LEU A 437 14.56 -19.27 9.21
N THR A 438 14.20 -18.76 8.04
CA THR A 438 15.17 -18.35 7.01
C THR A 438 15.49 -16.88 7.20
N TYR A 439 16.70 -16.47 6.83
CA TYR A 439 17.09 -15.05 6.90
C TYR A 439 16.13 -14.15 6.09
N LYS A 440 15.60 -14.69 4.98
CA LYS A 440 14.54 -14.06 4.18
C LYS A 440 13.22 -13.90 4.93
N SER A 441 12.78 -14.90 5.70
CA SER A 441 11.59 -14.77 6.54
C SER A 441 11.77 -13.84 7.74
N SER A 442 13.01 -13.50 8.09
CA SER A 442 13.33 -12.41 9.03
C SER A 442 13.29 -11.03 8.37
N GLY A 443 12.95 -10.96 7.07
CA GLY A 443 12.81 -9.73 6.29
C GLY A 443 14.06 -9.32 5.50
N VAL A 444 15.05 -10.22 5.33
CA VAL A 444 16.29 -9.92 4.58
C VAL A 444 16.41 -10.73 3.28
N ASP A 445 16.23 -10.09 2.13
CA ASP A 445 16.22 -10.72 0.81
C ASP A 445 17.59 -10.65 0.09
N ILE A 446 18.43 -11.65 0.35
CA ILE A 446 19.75 -11.80 -0.29
C ILE A 446 19.65 -11.78 -1.83
N ALA A 447 18.57 -12.31 -2.42
CA ALA A 447 18.40 -12.34 -3.87
C ALA A 447 18.13 -10.93 -4.44
N ALA A 448 17.39 -10.10 -3.70
CA ALA A 448 17.19 -8.69 -4.06
C ALA A 448 18.51 -7.92 -3.95
N GLY A 449 19.30 -8.15 -2.90
CA GLY A 449 20.65 -7.59 -2.74
C GLY A 449 21.58 -7.96 -3.91
N ASN A 450 21.62 -9.24 -4.29
CA ASN A 450 22.40 -9.70 -5.45
C ASN A 450 21.94 -9.05 -6.76
N THR A 451 20.63 -8.85 -6.93
CA THR A 451 20.07 -8.16 -8.10
C THR A 451 20.53 -6.72 -8.16
N LEU A 452 20.49 -6.00 -7.03
CA LEU A 452 21.01 -4.63 -6.93
C LEU A 452 22.48 -4.58 -7.33
N VAL A 453 23.33 -5.46 -6.77
CA VAL A 453 24.77 -5.52 -7.10
C VAL A 453 25.01 -5.64 -8.61
N GLN A 454 24.26 -6.50 -9.31
CA GLN A 454 24.40 -6.64 -10.76
C GLN A 454 23.99 -5.35 -11.51
N LYS A 455 22.96 -4.64 -11.04
CA LYS A 455 22.53 -3.38 -11.65
C LYS A 455 23.52 -2.22 -11.44
N ILE A 456 24.23 -2.19 -10.30
CA ILE A 456 25.13 -1.07 -9.96
C ILE A 456 26.59 -1.27 -10.42
N LYS A 457 27.00 -2.50 -10.75
CA LYS A 457 28.35 -2.80 -11.29
C LYS A 457 28.80 -1.88 -12.43
N PRO A 458 27.98 -1.63 -13.48
CA PRO A 458 28.38 -0.72 -14.57
C PRO A 458 28.55 0.74 -14.10
N LEU A 459 27.79 1.16 -13.09
CA LEU A 459 27.84 2.52 -12.54
C LEU A 459 29.17 2.75 -11.82
N ALA A 460 29.58 1.81 -10.96
CA ALA A 460 30.87 1.86 -10.28
C ALA A 460 32.03 1.78 -11.27
N ALA A 461 32.00 0.83 -12.22
CA ALA A 461 33.07 0.69 -13.23
C ALA A 461 33.33 2.00 -14.00
N ALA A 462 32.28 2.78 -14.29
CA ALA A 462 32.39 4.07 -14.97
C ALA A 462 33.12 5.16 -14.16
N THR A 463 33.42 4.92 -12.89
CA THR A 463 34.17 5.84 -12.01
C THR A 463 35.67 5.52 -11.91
N SER A 464 36.13 4.47 -12.60
CA SER A 464 37.53 4.03 -12.57
C SER A 464 38.52 5.16 -12.92
N ARG A 465 39.68 5.16 -12.27
CA ARG A 465 40.73 6.17 -12.47
C ARG A 465 42.12 5.55 -12.30
N SER A 466 43.17 6.32 -12.59
CA SER A 466 44.55 5.86 -12.32
C SER A 466 44.71 5.47 -10.86
N GLY A 467 45.22 4.26 -10.62
CA GLY A 467 45.33 3.65 -9.29
C GLY A 467 44.19 2.70 -8.92
N CYS A 468 43.05 2.67 -9.64
CA CYS A 468 41.94 1.78 -9.32
C CYS A 468 40.98 1.52 -10.49
N ASN A 469 40.76 0.23 -10.80
CA ASN A 469 39.63 -0.22 -11.61
C ASN A 469 38.47 -0.53 -10.65
N ALA A 470 37.43 0.30 -10.67
CA ALA A 470 36.31 0.21 -9.75
C ALA A 470 35.45 -1.03 -10.02
N GLU A 471 35.77 -2.15 -9.37
CA GLU A 471 35.09 -3.44 -9.51
C GLU A 471 34.34 -3.81 -8.22
N LEU A 472 33.02 -3.99 -8.31
CA LEU A 472 32.18 -4.40 -7.18
C LEU A 472 32.08 -5.93 -7.07
N GLY A 473 32.14 -6.43 -5.83
CA GLY A 473 31.92 -7.85 -5.49
C GLY A 473 33.07 -8.54 -4.75
N GLY A 474 34.18 -7.84 -4.49
CA GLY A 474 35.24 -8.29 -3.58
C GLY A 474 34.97 -7.90 -2.12
N PHE A 475 35.73 -8.47 -1.18
CA PHE A 475 35.65 -8.12 0.25
C PHE A 475 36.17 -6.71 0.57
N ALA A 476 37.08 -6.20 -0.27
CA ALA A 476 37.66 -4.88 -0.17
C ALA A 476 38.14 -4.43 -1.54
N GLY A 477 38.13 -3.11 -1.78
CA GLY A 477 38.76 -2.54 -2.95
C GLY A 477 40.21 -2.12 -2.68
N LEU A 478 41.01 -2.06 -3.75
CA LEU A 478 42.43 -1.69 -3.69
C LEU A 478 42.66 -0.39 -4.45
N PHE A 479 43.59 0.44 -3.95
CA PHE A 479 44.03 1.66 -4.62
C PHE A 479 45.55 1.76 -4.63
N ASP A 480 46.15 1.82 -5.83
CA ASP A 480 47.59 1.98 -6.02
C ASP A 480 47.97 3.46 -6.13
N LEU A 481 48.54 3.99 -5.04
CA LEU A 481 49.00 5.38 -4.94
C LEU A 481 50.14 5.69 -5.91
N LYS A 482 51.03 4.73 -6.17
CA LYS A 482 52.16 4.92 -7.07
C LYS A 482 51.68 5.01 -8.51
N ALA A 483 50.75 4.15 -8.92
CA ALA A 483 50.10 4.22 -10.22
C ALA A 483 49.27 5.51 -10.39
N ALA A 484 48.71 6.05 -9.31
CA ALA A 484 48.04 7.35 -9.30
C ALA A 484 48.99 8.56 -9.38
N GLY A 485 50.31 8.35 -9.31
CA GLY A 485 51.34 9.38 -9.51
C GLY A 485 51.90 10.01 -8.23
N TYR A 486 51.55 9.48 -7.05
CA TYR A 486 52.07 9.97 -5.77
C TYR A 486 53.47 9.46 -5.45
N LYS A 487 54.26 10.29 -4.75
CA LYS A 487 55.64 9.98 -4.35
C LYS A 487 55.77 9.70 -2.85
N ASP A 488 55.31 10.62 -1.99
CA ASP A 488 55.28 10.45 -0.53
C ASP A 488 53.92 10.96 0.01
N PRO A 489 52.82 10.24 -0.32
CA PRO A 489 51.49 10.66 0.05
C PRO A 489 51.19 10.45 1.54
N ILE A 490 50.40 11.35 2.09
CA ILE A 490 49.63 11.15 3.32
C ILE A 490 48.19 10.90 2.92
N LEU A 491 47.60 9.82 3.44
CA LEU A 491 46.19 9.52 3.25
C LEU A 491 45.34 10.33 4.21
N VAL A 492 44.24 10.88 3.69
CA VAL A 492 43.25 11.63 4.45
C VAL A 492 41.91 10.95 4.25
N SER A 493 41.26 10.54 5.34
CA SER A 493 39.94 9.93 5.30
C SER A 493 38.90 10.80 5.98
N GLY A 494 37.71 10.87 5.40
CA GLY A 494 36.54 11.55 5.97
C GLY A 494 35.30 10.69 5.85
N THR A 495 34.40 10.80 6.81
CA THR A 495 33.09 10.13 6.79
C THR A 495 32.00 11.11 7.16
N ASP A 496 30.88 11.02 6.46
CA ASP A 496 29.68 11.80 6.77
C ASP A 496 28.44 11.11 6.17
N GLY A 497 27.25 11.60 6.55
CA GLY A 497 25.97 11.20 5.97
C GLY A 497 25.21 12.38 5.35
N VAL A 498 24.01 12.10 4.85
CA VAL A 498 23.12 13.14 4.32
C VAL A 498 22.18 13.69 5.41
N GLY A 499 21.92 12.91 6.46
CA GLY A 499 21.06 13.31 7.58
C GLY A 499 19.59 13.47 7.18
N THR A 500 18.88 14.39 7.83
CA THR A 500 17.41 14.49 7.70
C THR A 500 16.94 15.12 6.39
N LYS A 501 17.84 15.53 5.48
CA LYS A 501 17.50 15.84 4.08
C LYS A 501 16.90 14.63 3.36
N LEU A 502 17.25 13.40 3.78
CA LEU A 502 16.64 12.15 3.30
C LEU A 502 15.12 12.12 3.48
N LYS A 503 14.60 12.71 4.56
CA LYS A 503 13.14 12.76 4.80
C LYS A 503 12.43 13.66 3.80
N VAL A 504 13.10 14.70 3.29
CA VAL A 504 12.56 15.54 2.22
C VAL A 504 12.55 14.77 0.90
N ALA A 505 13.65 14.08 0.58
CA ALA A 505 13.74 13.22 -0.61
C ALA A 505 12.68 12.11 -0.62
N GLN A 506 12.48 11.44 0.51
CA GLN A 506 11.45 10.41 0.69
C GLN A 506 10.04 11.00 0.53
N ALA A 507 9.75 12.16 1.12
CA ALA A 507 8.46 12.84 0.96
C ALA A 507 8.20 13.27 -0.50
N CYS A 508 9.23 13.69 -1.22
CA CYS A 508 9.14 14.12 -2.62
C CYS A 508 9.25 12.97 -3.63
N ARG A 509 9.59 11.75 -3.18
CA ARG A 509 9.96 10.60 -4.03
C ARG A 509 11.08 10.94 -5.04
N LYS A 510 12.05 11.74 -4.62
CA LYS A 510 13.18 12.21 -5.43
C LYS A 510 14.50 11.81 -4.79
N HIS A 511 15.08 10.72 -5.26
CA HIS A 511 16.22 10.02 -4.62
C HIS A 511 17.54 10.16 -5.40
N ASP A 512 17.45 10.54 -6.66
CA ASP A 512 18.56 10.62 -7.63
C ASP A 512 19.61 11.67 -7.28
N THR A 513 19.23 12.73 -6.56
CA THR A 513 20.15 13.80 -6.15
C THR A 513 20.91 13.53 -4.85
N ILE A 514 20.40 12.62 -4.01
CA ILE A 514 20.94 12.33 -2.67
C ILE A 514 22.35 11.78 -2.72
N GLY A 515 22.68 10.99 -3.74
CA GLY A 515 24.03 10.44 -3.90
C GLY A 515 25.09 11.54 -4.05
N GLN A 516 24.76 12.66 -4.70
CA GLN A 516 25.67 13.80 -4.78
C GLN A 516 25.84 14.52 -3.45
N ASP A 517 24.75 14.70 -2.70
CA ASP A 517 24.82 15.24 -1.34
C ASP A 517 25.79 14.42 -0.48
N LEU A 518 25.68 13.08 -0.52
CA LEU A 518 26.53 12.19 0.25
C LEU A 518 28.02 12.34 -0.11
N VAL A 519 28.35 12.27 -1.39
CA VAL A 519 29.75 12.41 -1.85
C VAL A 519 30.29 13.79 -1.51
N ALA A 520 29.51 14.85 -1.75
CA ALA A 520 29.94 16.23 -1.50
C ALA A 520 30.31 16.48 -0.03
N MET A 521 29.52 15.96 0.90
CA MET A 521 29.78 16.09 2.34
C MET A 521 31.17 15.52 2.70
N CYS A 522 31.52 14.33 2.22
CA CYS A 522 32.81 13.73 2.58
C CYS A 522 34.00 14.28 1.77
N VAL A 523 33.85 14.47 0.45
CA VAL A 523 35.00 14.84 -0.41
C VAL A 523 35.44 16.29 -0.20
N ASN A 524 34.51 17.18 0.15
CA ASN A 524 34.85 18.56 0.46
C ASN A 524 35.50 18.68 1.85
N ASP A 525 35.22 17.77 2.79
CA ASP A 525 35.84 17.76 4.11
C ASP A 525 37.31 17.33 4.05
N ILE A 526 37.64 16.28 3.29
CA ILE A 526 39.05 15.88 3.09
C ILE A 526 39.83 16.94 2.31
N LEU A 527 39.15 17.75 1.48
CA LEU A 527 39.76 18.88 0.79
C LEU A 527 40.29 19.95 1.75
N ALA A 528 39.74 20.04 2.97
CA ALA A 528 40.26 20.91 4.03
C ALA A 528 41.65 20.54 4.52
N GLN A 529 42.09 19.30 4.25
CA GLN A 529 43.46 18.86 4.47
C GLN A 529 44.37 19.05 3.24
N GLY A 530 43.84 19.64 2.16
CA GLY A 530 44.52 19.73 0.85
C GLY A 530 44.53 18.42 0.06
N ALA A 531 43.73 17.43 0.48
CA ALA A 531 43.71 16.11 -0.15
C ALA A 531 42.88 16.07 -1.43
N GLU A 532 43.41 15.37 -2.43
CA GLU A 532 42.66 15.00 -3.62
C GLU A 532 41.85 13.74 -3.35
N PRO A 533 40.53 13.72 -3.62
CA PRO A 533 39.72 12.51 -3.46
C PRO A 533 40.21 11.40 -4.40
N LEU A 534 40.53 10.24 -3.86
CA LEU A 534 40.99 9.07 -4.61
C LEU A 534 39.85 8.09 -4.84
N PHE A 535 39.21 7.69 -3.75
CA PHE A 535 38.09 6.76 -3.80
C PHE A 535 37.03 7.06 -2.74
N PHE A 536 35.86 6.49 -2.94
CA PHE A 536 34.68 6.62 -2.11
C PHE A 536 34.08 5.25 -1.83
N LEU A 537 33.58 5.06 -0.60
CA LEU A 537 32.78 3.90 -0.21
C LEU A 537 31.44 4.37 0.34
N ASP A 538 30.37 3.68 -0.01
CA ASP A 538 29.02 3.97 0.49
C ASP A 538 28.46 2.88 1.40
N TYR A 539 27.59 3.27 2.32
CA TYR A 539 26.81 2.38 3.17
C TYR A 539 25.34 2.76 3.04
N PHE A 540 24.55 1.88 2.44
CA PHE A 540 23.11 2.06 2.25
C PHE A 540 22.35 1.13 3.20
N ALA A 541 21.60 1.70 4.14
CA ALA A 541 20.80 0.96 5.11
C ALA A 541 19.31 1.21 4.89
N CYS A 542 18.48 0.16 4.92
CA CYS A 542 17.03 0.33 4.73
C CYS A 542 16.21 -0.67 5.55
N GLY A 543 14.94 -0.35 5.80
CA GLY A 543 14.03 -1.26 6.52
C GLY A 543 13.57 -2.43 5.66
N LYS A 544 13.31 -2.15 4.38
CA LYS A 544 13.05 -3.12 3.32
C LYS A 544 13.68 -2.59 2.04
N LEU A 545 14.43 -3.45 1.34
CA LEU A 545 15.16 -3.10 0.15
C LEU A 545 14.19 -2.89 -1.03
N ASP A 546 14.09 -1.64 -1.46
CA ASP A 546 13.56 -1.28 -2.76
C ASP A 546 14.73 -1.14 -3.73
N VAL A 547 14.84 -2.08 -4.67
CA VAL A 547 15.96 -2.18 -5.60
C VAL A 547 16.06 -0.94 -6.51
N ASP A 548 14.93 -0.35 -6.90
CA ASP A 548 14.93 0.77 -7.84
C ASP A 548 15.30 2.09 -7.14
N VAL A 549 14.83 2.28 -5.89
CA VAL A 549 15.26 3.41 -5.05
C VAL A 549 16.76 3.32 -4.74
N ALA A 550 17.23 2.17 -4.27
CA ALA A 550 18.65 1.96 -3.95
C ALA A 550 19.54 2.17 -5.18
N GLN A 551 19.13 1.63 -6.34
CA GLN A 551 19.83 1.86 -7.61
C GLN A 551 19.89 3.36 -7.96
N GLY A 552 18.80 4.11 -7.79
CA GLY A 552 18.75 5.55 -8.04
C GLY A 552 19.73 6.35 -7.17
N VAL A 553 19.82 6.01 -5.88
CA VAL A 553 20.77 6.64 -4.95
C VAL A 553 22.22 6.32 -5.34
N VAL A 554 22.54 5.05 -5.59
CA VAL A 554 23.90 4.63 -5.99
C VAL A 554 24.31 5.21 -7.34
N ALA A 555 23.37 5.36 -8.28
CA ALA A 555 23.64 6.08 -9.53
C ALA A 555 24.03 7.54 -9.28
N GLY A 556 23.34 8.22 -8.36
CA GLY A 556 23.70 9.57 -7.91
C GLY A 556 25.11 9.62 -7.29
N ILE A 557 25.48 8.61 -6.49
CA ILE A 557 26.82 8.50 -5.88
C ILE A 557 27.88 8.36 -6.97
N ALA A 558 27.69 7.43 -7.91
CA ALA A 558 28.63 7.18 -8.99
C ALA A 558 28.86 8.43 -9.87
N GLU A 559 27.79 9.15 -10.23
CA GLU A 559 27.92 10.41 -10.98
C GLU A 559 28.63 11.50 -10.17
N ALA A 560 28.41 11.54 -8.86
CA ALA A 560 29.09 12.49 -7.98
C ALA A 560 30.58 12.15 -7.79
N CYS A 561 30.95 10.86 -7.70
CA CYS A 561 32.34 10.41 -7.69
C CYS A 561 33.07 10.87 -8.96
N LYS A 562 32.46 10.75 -10.15
CA LYS A 562 33.01 11.28 -11.41
C LYS A 562 33.25 12.79 -11.35
N LYS A 563 32.28 13.55 -10.82
CA LYS A 563 32.42 15.01 -10.64
C LYS A 563 33.55 15.35 -9.67
N ALA A 564 33.67 14.59 -8.58
CA ALA A 564 34.71 14.77 -7.57
C ALA A 564 36.11 14.33 -8.03
N GLY A 565 36.17 13.49 -9.07
CA GLY A 565 37.38 12.89 -9.60
C GLY A 565 37.83 11.64 -8.84
N CYS A 566 36.97 10.97 -8.08
CA CYS A 566 37.31 9.73 -7.35
C CYS A 566 36.58 8.51 -7.91
N ALA A 567 37.09 7.32 -7.57
CA ALA A 567 36.42 6.05 -7.88
C ALA A 567 35.41 5.68 -6.78
N LEU A 568 34.23 5.19 -7.17
CA LEU A 568 33.32 4.47 -6.28
C LEU A 568 33.87 3.04 -6.14
N LEU A 569 34.65 2.82 -5.08
CA LEU A 569 35.47 1.63 -4.91
C LEU A 569 34.67 0.42 -4.43
N GLY A 570 33.55 0.66 -3.75
CA GLY A 570 32.80 -0.37 -3.06
C GLY A 570 31.74 0.24 -2.15
N GLY A 571 30.92 -0.62 -1.58
CA GLY A 571 29.93 -0.21 -0.61
C GLY A 571 29.20 -1.40 -0.04
N GLU A 572 28.34 -1.14 0.93
CA GLU A 572 27.53 -2.16 1.60
C GLU A 572 26.05 -1.77 1.52
N THR A 573 25.19 -2.76 1.26
CA THR A 573 23.73 -2.58 1.27
C THR A 573 23.13 -3.48 2.32
N ALA A 574 22.66 -2.89 3.41
CA ALA A 574 22.09 -3.60 4.55
C ALA A 574 20.57 -3.42 4.62
N GLU A 575 19.84 -4.53 4.50
CA GLU A 575 18.42 -4.59 4.85
C GLU A 575 18.29 -4.94 6.34
N MET A 576 17.75 -4.01 7.12
CA MET A 576 17.65 -4.10 8.59
C MET A 576 16.20 -3.91 9.05
N PRO A 577 15.33 -4.92 8.86
CA PRO A 577 13.95 -4.87 9.32
C PRO A 577 13.86 -4.60 10.82
N GLY A 578 12.99 -3.67 11.21
CA GLY A 578 12.80 -3.27 12.62
C GLY A 578 13.73 -2.16 13.11
N MET A 579 14.88 -1.93 12.45
CA MET A 579 15.73 -0.76 12.71
C MET A 579 15.20 0.49 11.98
N TYR A 580 14.78 0.30 10.72
CA TYR A 580 14.16 1.34 9.90
C TYR A 580 12.73 0.93 9.49
N PRO A 581 11.76 1.86 9.44
CA PRO A 581 10.44 1.58 8.88
C PRO A 581 10.51 1.18 7.39
N PRO A 582 9.54 0.39 6.88
CA PRO A 582 9.44 0.11 5.45
C PRO A 582 9.36 1.39 4.61
N GLY A 583 10.15 1.47 3.54
CA GLY A 583 10.25 2.65 2.67
C GLY A 583 11.21 3.74 3.17
N GLU A 584 11.81 3.57 4.36
CA GLU A 584 12.86 4.46 4.86
C GLU A 584 14.25 3.84 4.67
N TYR A 585 15.22 4.71 4.40
CA TYR A 585 16.62 4.37 4.27
C TYR A 585 17.51 5.49 4.83
N ASP A 586 18.73 5.11 5.17
CA ASP A 586 19.82 5.97 5.61
C ASP A 586 21.06 5.70 4.75
N VAL A 587 21.91 6.72 4.60
CA VAL A 587 23.14 6.62 3.82
C VAL A 587 24.31 7.28 4.52
N ALA A 588 25.42 6.56 4.57
CA ALA A 588 26.71 7.06 5.03
C ALA A 588 27.78 6.86 3.96
N GLY A 589 28.78 7.73 3.97
CA GLY A 589 29.81 7.83 2.96
C GLY A 589 31.18 7.90 3.60
N PHE A 590 32.17 7.38 2.88
CA PHE A 590 33.56 7.38 3.30
C PHE A 590 34.42 7.79 2.12
N ALA A 591 35.05 8.96 2.21
CA ALA A 591 35.99 9.43 1.21
C ALA A 591 37.42 9.24 1.70
N VAL A 592 38.29 8.71 0.84
CA VAL A 592 39.73 8.68 1.07
C VAL A 592 40.40 9.49 -0.03
N GLY A 593 41.25 10.42 0.38
CA GLY A 593 42.09 11.22 -0.49
C GLY A 593 43.56 11.12 -0.14
N ALA A 594 44.39 11.75 -0.96
CA ALA A 594 45.83 11.87 -0.71
C ALA A 594 46.37 13.26 -0.99
N VAL A 595 47.34 13.65 -0.17
CA VAL A 595 48.10 14.89 -0.28
C VAL A 595 49.59 14.55 -0.15
N GLU A 596 50.44 15.21 -0.92
CA GLU A 596 51.90 15.04 -0.77
C GLU A 596 52.35 15.64 0.56
N ARG A 597 53.30 14.98 1.23
CA ARG A 597 53.88 15.50 2.47
C ARG A 597 54.40 16.93 2.26
N GLY A 598 53.96 17.85 3.13
CA GLY A 598 54.31 19.28 3.04
C GLY A 598 53.32 20.14 2.25
N GLN A 599 52.31 19.57 1.60
CA GLN A 599 51.22 20.31 0.93
C GLN A 599 49.91 20.33 1.73
N MET A 600 49.94 19.88 2.98
CA MET A 600 48.75 19.82 3.83
C MET A 600 48.20 21.21 4.16
N LEU A 601 46.90 21.25 4.39
CA LEU A 601 46.17 22.39 4.95
C LEU A 601 45.51 21.96 6.28
N PRO A 602 45.17 22.91 7.17
CA PRO A 602 45.61 24.29 7.17
C PRO A 602 47.10 24.45 7.51
N GLN A 603 47.73 25.51 7.01
CA GLN A 603 49.09 25.92 7.34
C GLN A 603 49.03 26.99 8.43
N LEU A 604 48.72 26.55 9.65
CA LEU A 604 48.37 27.40 10.79
C LEU A 604 49.45 28.44 11.12
N ASP A 605 50.72 28.06 10.96
CA ASP A 605 51.89 28.91 11.18
C ASP A 605 52.01 30.07 10.19
N ARG A 606 51.39 29.95 9.01
CA ARG A 606 51.39 30.99 7.98
C ARG A 606 50.22 31.97 8.12
N ILE A 607 49.21 31.67 8.92
CA ILE A 607 48.00 32.50 9.06
C ILE A 607 48.31 33.66 9.99
N ALA A 608 48.02 34.88 9.55
CA ALA A 608 48.32 36.11 10.27
C ALA A 608 47.14 37.08 10.31
N ASP A 609 47.17 38.01 11.26
CA ASP A 609 46.26 39.15 11.31
C ASP A 609 46.29 39.93 9.99
N GLY A 610 45.12 40.24 9.44
CA GLY A 610 44.98 40.96 8.18
C GLY A 610 44.98 40.08 6.92
N ASP A 611 45.19 38.77 7.03
CA ASP A 611 44.96 37.84 5.92
C ASP A 611 43.54 37.95 5.38
N ALA A 612 43.39 37.76 4.08
CA ALA A 612 42.12 37.88 3.39
C ALA A 612 41.31 36.58 3.48
N VAL A 613 39.98 36.73 3.57
CA VAL A 613 39.03 35.61 3.56
C VAL A 613 38.23 35.66 2.27
N ILE A 614 38.31 34.60 1.47
CA ILE A 614 37.54 34.42 0.23
C ILE A 614 36.42 33.41 0.48
N GLY A 615 35.19 33.78 0.16
CA GLY A 615 34.01 32.91 0.22
C GLY A 615 33.66 32.38 -1.16
N VAL A 616 33.44 31.08 -1.29
CA VAL A 616 33.02 30.40 -2.51
C VAL A 616 31.53 30.06 -2.39
N ALA A 617 30.75 30.32 -3.44
CA ALA A 617 29.31 30.17 -3.45
C ALA A 617 28.86 28.72 -3.21
N SER A 618 27.81 28.53 -2.41
CA SER A 618 27.04 27.28 -2.36
C SER A 618 25.99 27.22 -3.47
N SER A 619 25.53 26.01 -3.80
CA SER A 619 24.39 25.79 -4.70
C SER A 619 23.04 26.06 -4.01
N GLY A 620 23.00 25.96 -2.68
CA GLY A 620 21.81 26.08 -1.86
C GLY A 620 22.11 25.67 -0.42
N VAL A 621 21.09 25.13 0.26
CA VAL A 621 21.25 24.58 1.61
C VAL A 621 21.99 23.24 1.52
N HIS A 622 23.15 23.14 2.16
CA HIS A 622 23.89 21.88 2.27
C HIS A 622 23.11 20.87 3.15
N SER A 623 23.51 19.59 3.13
CA SER A 623 22.77 18.50 3.79
C SER A 623 22.49 18.71 5.29
N ASN A 624 23.38 19.42 5.99
CA ASN A 624 23.19 19.75 7.41
C ASN A 624 22.20 20.91 7.62
N GLY A 625 21.47 20.86 8.74
CA GLY A 625 20.45 21.87 9.09
C GLY A 625 19.02 21.50 8.65
N PHE A 626 18.83 20.40 7.92
CA PHE A 626 17.52 19.99 7.40
C PHE A 626 16.48 19.62 8.47
N SER A 627 16.91 19.30 9.69
CA SER A 627 15.99 19.13 10.82
C SER A 627 15.26 20.44 11.14
N LEU A 628 15.98 21.57 11.09
CA LEU A 628 15.38 22.90 11.26
C LEU A 628 14.57 23.31 10.03
N VAL A 629 15.07 23.07 8.81
CA VAL A 629 14.34 23.32 7.56
C VAL A 629 12.98 22.64 7.58
N ARG A 630 12.92 21.34 7.91
CA ARG A 630 11.67 20.59 7.99
C ARG A 630 10.70 21.19 9.01
N LYS A 631 11.20 21.59 10.18
CA LYS A 631 10.40 22.25 11.22
C LYS A 631 9.88 23.63 10.79
N ILE A 632 10.62 24.34 9.94
CA ILE A 632 10.18 25.59 9.33
C ILE A 632 9.07 25.31 8.32
N VAL A 633 9.26 24.34 7.41
CA VAL A 633 8.23 23.91 6.45
C VAL A 633 6.94 23.49 7.17
N GLU A 634 7.04 22.68 8.23
CA GLU A 634 5.87 22.24 9.03
C GLU A 634 5.08 23.40 9.66
N LYS A 635 5.75 24.52 9.93
CA LYS A 635 5.14 25.75 10.49
C LYS A 635 4.80 26.79 9.42
N SER A 636 5.29 26.59 8.20
CA SER A 636 5.16 27.50 7.07
C SER A 636 3.81 27.36 6.36
N PRO A 637 3.37 28.38 5.61
CA PRO A 637 2.38 28.24 4.55
C PRO A 637 2.66 27.21 3.47
N LEU A 638 3.92 26.84 3.28
CA LEU A 638 4.36 26.05 2.15
C LEU A 638 4.55 24.59 2.53
N ASP A 639 4.26 23.70 1.59
CA ASP A 639 4.67 22.30 1.62
C ASP A 639 5.70 22.02 0.52
N PHE A 640 6.24 20.79 0.48
CA PHE A 640 7.25 20.43 -0.52
C PHE A 640 6.75 20.48 -1.97
N SER A 641 5.44 20.45 -2.20
CA SER A 641 4.83 20.54 -3.55
C SER A 641 4.53 21.98 -3.98
N SER A 642 4.65 22.94 -3.06
CA SER A 642 4.35 24.34 -3.32
C SER A 642 5.30 24.94 -4.35
N LEU A 643 4.77 25.58 -5.39
CA LEU A 643 5.57 26.23 -6.43
C LEU A 643 6.23 27.51 -5.90
N VAL A 644 7.54 27.62 -6.12
CA VAL A 644 8.40 28.74 -5.69
C VAL A 644 9.31 29.18 -6.84
N GLY A 645 9.99 30.32 -6.68
CA GLY A 645 10.91 30.88 -7.67
C GLY A 645 10.33 32.08 -8.44
N VAL A 646 11.16 32.72 -9.28
CA VAL A 646 10.79 33.97 -9.98
C VAL A 646 9.60 33.77 -10.94
N ALA A 647 9.38 32.54 -11.43
CA ALA A 647 8.28 32.18 -12.32
C ALA A 647 7.38 31.04 -11.78
N GLY A 648 7.62 30.51 -10.58
CA GLY A 648 6.98 29.26 -10.11
C GLY A 648 7.45 28.02 -10.89
N ASP A 649 8.72 28.04 -11.31
CA ASP A 649 9.35 27.07 -12.21
C ASP A 649 9.80 25.78 -11.52
N GLN A 650 9.78 25.74 -10.18
CA GLN A 650 10.12 24.56 -9.40
C GLN A 650 9.31 24.50 -8.10
N THR A 651 9.22 23.31 -7.51
CA THR A 651 8.61 23.11 -6.19
C THR A 651 9.59 23.46 -5.05
N LEU A 652 9.08 23.74 -3.86
CA LEU A 652 9.91 23.96 -2.67
C LEU A 652 10.76 22.72 -2.35
N GLY A 653 10.21 21.52 -2.53
CA GLY A 653 10.93 20.26 -2.39
C GLY A 653 12.13 20.19 -3.33
N GLU A 654 11.98 20.58 -4.60
CA GLU A 654 13.08 20.62 -5.57
C GLU A 654 14.14 21.67 -5.21
N LEU A 655 13.72 22.87 -4.81
CA LEU A 655 14.64 23.91 -4.36
C LEU A 655 15.48 23.45 -3.16
N LEU A 656 14.83 22.83 -2.16
CA LEU A 656 15.50 22.29 -0.97
C LEU A 656 16.36 21.07 -1.30
N LEU A 657 15.97 20.24 -2.27
CA LEU A 657 16.75 19.10 -2.75
C LEU A 657 17.83 19.47 -3.76
N THR A 658 18.12 20.77 -3.94
CA THR A 658 19.30 21.22 -4.69
C THR A 658 20.54 20.52 -4.11
N PRO A 659 21.31 19.77 -4.91
CA PRO A 659 22.44 19.01 -4.40
C PRO A 659 23.55 19.92 -3.85
N THR A 660 24.19 19.48 -2.78
CA THR A 660 25.41 20.09 -2.22
C THR A 660 26.50 20.14 -3.32
N ARG A 661 27.18 21.28 -3.41
CA ARG A 661 28.20 21.53 -4.44
C ARG A 661 29.48 20.73 -4.12
N ILE A 662 30.10 20.16 -5.14
CA ILE A 662 31.39 19.47 -5.03
C ILE A 662 32.48 20.41 -5.53
N TYR A 663 33.50 20.68 -4.70
CA TYR A 663 34.55 21.65 -5.01
C TYR A 663 35.91 21.03 -5.32
N SER A 664 36.09 19.72 -5.10
CA SER A 664 37.40 19.06 -5.18
C SER A 664 38.09 19.32 -6.52
N LYS A 665 37.42 19.09 -7.65
CA LYS A 665 38.04 19.26 -8.98
C LYS A 665 38.34 20.73 -9.32
N THR A 666 37.50 21.66 -8.88
CA THR A 666 37.61 23.09 -9.23
C THR A 666 38.60 23.83 -8.33
N LEU A 667 38.65 23.52 -7.04
CA LEU A 667 39.50 24.23 -6.09
C LEU A 667 40.85 23.57 -5.82
N LEU A 668 40.99 22.25 -5.95
CA LEU A 668 42.25 21.56 -5.64
C LEU A 668 43.49 22.14 -6.35
N PRO A 669 43.46 22.51 -7.65
CA PRO A 669 44.61 23.15 -8.30
C PRO A 669 45.00 24.49 -7.64
N ILE A 670 44.00 25.24 -7.16
CA ILE A 670 44.20 26.53 -6.49
C ILE A 670 44.75 26.31 -5.08
N LEU A 671 44.25 25.32 -4.36
CA LEU A 671 44.77 24.93 -3.04
C LEU A 671 46.24 24.49 -3.13
N ARG A 672 46.60 23.77 -4.19
CA ARG A 672 47.99 23.32 -4.47
C ARG A 672 48.93 24.41 -4.99
N SER A 673 48.45 25.64 -5.23
CA SER A 673 49.29 26.75 -5.71
C SER A 673 50.31 27.25 -4.69
N GLY A 674 50.13 26.92 -3.40
CA GLY A 674 50.93 27.45 -2.29
C GLY A 674 50.51 28.85 -1.79
N HIS A 675 49.53 29.48 -2.45
CA HIS A 675 48.99 30.79 -2.09
C HIS A 675 47.82 30.72 -1.09
N VAL A 676 47.21 29.54 -0.91
CA VAL A 676 46.13 29.30 0.04
C VAL A 676 46.70 28.75 1.34
N LYS A 677 46.33 29.35 2.46
CA LYS A 677 46.82 28.99 3.81
C LYS A 677 45.86 28.06 4.52
N ALA A 678 44.55 28.17 4.27
CA ALA A 678 43.54 27.29 4.81
C ALA A 678 42.32 27.21 3.89
N TYR A 679 41.59 26.09 3.99
CA TYR A 679 40.29 25.87 3.36
C TYR A 679 39.33 25.30 4.40
N ALA A 680 38.12 25.85 4.50
CA ALA A 680 37.04 25.28 5.29
C ALA A 680 35.82 24.97 4.40
N HIS A 681 35.29 23.75 4.51
CA HIS A 681 33.97 23.41 3.98
C HIS A 681 32.90 23.90 4.96
N ILE A 682 31.89 24.62 4.45
CA ILE A 682 30.83 25.19 5.30
C ILE A 682 29.62 24.25 5.28
N THR A 683 29.43 23.52 6.37
CA THR A 683 28.36 22.52 6.53
C THR A 683 27.64 22.67 7.88
N GLY A 684 27.65 21.63 8.72
CA GLY A 684 27.05 21.66 10.06
C GLY A 684 27.85 22.61 10.94
N GLY A 685 27.17 23.45 11.71
CA GLY A 685 27.82 24.54 12.45
C GLY A 685 28.12 25.80 11.62
N GLY A 686 27.73 25.80 10.33
CA GLY A 686 27.63 27.00 9.50
C GLY A 686 28.94 27.78 9.40
N LEU A 687 28.84 29.10 9.28
CA LEU A 687 29.99 30.00 9.24
C LEU A 687 30.70 30.07 10.61
N LEU A 688 29.94 29.98 11.70
CA LEU A 688 30.46 30.24 13.05
C LEU A 688 31.34 29.12 13.61
N GLU A 689 31.05 27.85 13.28
CA GLU A 689 31.78 26.71 13.85
C GLU A 689 32.75 26.05 12.85
N ASN A 690 32.59 26.23 11.54
CA ASN A 690 33.50 25.60 10.56
C ASN A 690 34.77 26.42 10.31
N ILE A 691 34.66 27.75 10.18
CA ILE A 691 35.83 28.61 9.92
C ILE A 691 36.88 28.52 11.06
N PRO A 692 36.51 28.49 12.35
CA PRO A 692 37.50 28.37 13.43
C PRO A 692 38.31 27.07 13.39
N ARG A 693 37.81 25.98 12.77
CA ARG A 693 38.52 24.69 12.69
C ARG A 693 39.81 24.76 11.90
N VAL A 694 39.99 25.82 11.11
CA VAL A 694 41.15 26.00 10.23
C VAL A 694 41.98 27.24 10.57
N LEU A 695 41.77 27.80 11.75
CA LEU A 695 42.48 28.97 12.27
C LEU A 695 43.27 28.62 13.53
N PRO A 696 44.37 29.33 13.83
CA PRO A 696 45.01 29.27 15.14
C PRO A 696 44.08 29.77 16.26
N GLU A 697 44.21 29.24 17.47
CA GLU A 697 43.38 29.61 18.62
C GLU A 697 43.42 31.11 18.97
N SER A 698 44.51 31.80 18.61
CA SER A 698 44.70 33.23 18.84
C SER A 698 44.05 34.13 17.79
N LEU A 699 43.50 33.56 16.72
CA LEU A 699 42.96 34.29 15.56
C LEU A 699 41.48 33.95 15.32
N GLY A 700 40.77 34.93 14.79
CA GLY A 700 39.38 34.83 14.37
C GLY A 700 39.17 35.51 13.03
N VAL A 701 37.92 35.61 12.58
CA VAL A 701 37.57 36.29 11.33
C VAL A 701 36.43 37.27 11.52
N VAL A 702 36.50 38.36 10.76
CA VAL A 702 35.41 39.31 10.59
C VAL A 702 34.96 39.24 9.14
N LEU A 703 33.68 38.94 8.94
CA LEU A 703 33.01 38.81 7.65
C LEU A 703 32.00 39.94 7.46
N ASP A 704 31.74 40.32 6.21
CA ASP A 704 30.68 41.28 5.85
C ASP A 704 29.72 40.66 4.83
N ALA A 705 28.48 40.39 5.26
CA ALA A 705 27.46 39.73 4.45
C ALA A 705 27.00 40.53 3.23
N LEU A 706 27.29 41.83 3.15
CA LEU A 706 27.01 42.64 1.96
C LEU A 706 28.00 42.38 0.81
N SER A 707 29.09 41.65 1.07
CA SER A 707 30.13 41.39 0.07
C SER A 707 29.85 40.18 -0.84
N TRP A 708 28.87 39.33 -0.50
CA TRP A 708 28.51 38.17 -1.31
C TRP A 708 27.00 38.09 -1.56
N LYS A 709 26.64 37.27 -2.54
CA LYS A 709 25.24 37.03 -2.88
C LYS A 709 24.68 35.87 -2.05
N ILE A 710 23.74 36.17 -1.16
CA ILE A 710 23.00 35.15 -0.41
C ILE A 710 21.83 34.64 -1.27
N PRO A 711 21.65 33.32 -1.49
CA PRO A 711 20.47 32.79 -2.18
C PRO A 711 19.16 33.06 -1.44
N GLU A 712 18.06 33.24 -2.19
CA GLU A 712 16.74 33.63 -1.65
C GLU A 712 16.18 32.63 -0.63
N VAL A 713 16.54 31.34 -0.73
CA VAL A 713 16.13 30.30 0.22
C VAL A 713 16.56 30.62 1.65
N PHE A 714 17.71 31.27 1.87
CA PHE A 714 18.16 31.65 3.21
C PHE A 714 17.38 32.83 3.77
N SER A 715 17.03 33.81 2.93
CA SER A 715 16.12 34.90 3.30
C SER A 715 14.74 34.37 3.67
N TRP A 716 14.25 33.36 2.95
CA TRP A 716 13.01 32.66 3.28
C TRP A 716 13.11 31.89 4.61
N LEU A 717 14.18 31.10 4.83
CA LEU A 717 14.40 30.38 6.09
C LEU A 717 14.47 31.33 7.29
N HIS A 718 15.18 32.46 7.15
CA HIS A 718 15.26 33.49 8.18
C HIS A 718 13.88 34.04 8.52
N LYS A 719 13.11 34.43 7.50
CA LYS A 719 11.79 35.05 7.65
C LYS A 719 10.73 34.09 8.20
N GLU A 720 10.56 32.92 7.56
CA GLU A 720 9.55 31.95 7.95
C GLU A 720 9.90 31.23 9.27
N GLY A 721 11.19 31.01 9.52
CA GLY A 721 11.66 30.41 10.76
C GLY A 721 11.76 31.39 11.93
N ASN A 722 11.65 32.70 11.68
CA ASN A 722 11.95 33.76 12.64
C ASN A 722 13.30 33.55 13.34
N LEU A 723 14.33 33.24 12.56
CA LEU A 723 15.65 32.86 13.06
C LEU A 723 16.51 34.09 13.34
N SER A 724 17.28 34.09 14.44
CA SER A 724 18.27 35.14 14.71
C SER A 724 19.43 35.09 13.71
N GLU A 725 20.19 36.18 13.59
CA GLU A 725 21.42 36.21 12.77
C GLU A 725 22.42 35.13 13.22
N GLU A 726 22.55 34.95 14.53
CA GLU A 726 23.42 33.92 15.12
C GLU A 726 22.97 32.52 14.71
N GLU A 727 21.67 32.21 14.82
CA GLU A 727 21.14 30.90 14.44
C GLU A 727 21.28 30.66 12.93
N MET A 728 21.06 31.69 12.10
CA MET A 728 21.31 31.60 10.66
C MET A 728 22.76 31.27 10.34
N ALA A 729 23.71 32.01 10.93
CA ALA A 729 25.14 31.83 10.70
C ALA A 729 25.70 30.54 11.32
N ARG A 730 25.08 30.03 12.38
CA ARG A 730 25.47 28.78 13.06
C ARG A 730 24.89 27.55 12.37
N THR A 731 23.65 27.59 11.92
CA THR A 731 23.00 26.39 11.38
C THR A 731 23.19 26.26 9.87
N PHE A 732 23.30 27.37 9.15
CA PHE A 732 23.32 27.39 7.69
C PHE A 732 24.61 27.98 7.13
N ASN A 733 24.86 27.65 5.86
CA ASN A 733 26.01 28.13 5.09
C ASN A 733 25.81 29.57 4.54
N CYS A 734 24.58 30.10 4.61
CA CYS A 734 24.20 31.45 4.17
C CYS A 734 24.73 31.83 2.77
N GLY A 735 24.77 30.86 1.84
CA GLY A 735 25.23 31.09 0.46
C GLY A 735 26.72 30.87 0.23
N ILE A 736 27.52 30.61 1.26
CA ILE A 736 28.95 30.30 1.15
C ILE A 736 29.15 28.81 1.42
N GLY A 737 29.57 28.05 0.42
CA GLY A 737 29.83 26.62 0.58
C GLY A 737 31.25 26.29 1.02
N ALA A 738 32.22 27.17 0.74
CA ALA A 738 33.60 27.02 1.20
C ALA A 738 34.28 28.36 1.48
N VAL A 739 35.29 28.36 2.33
CA VAL A 739 36.09 29.54 2.69
C VAL A 739 37.57 29.24 2.49
N LEU A 740 38.30 30.18 1.89
CA LEU A 740 39.76 30.14 1.75
C LEU A 740 40.38 31.30 2.53
N VAL A 741 41.45 31.01 3.28
CA VAL A 741 42.31 32.04 3.91
C VAL A 741 43.55 32.20 3.07
N VAL A 742 43.84 33.43 2.65
CA VAL A 742 44.95 33.75 1.74
C VAL A 742 45.71 34.97 2.23
N GLN A 743 46.96 35.05 1.82
CA GLN A 743 47.76 36.25 2.09
C GLN A 743 47.11 37.48 1.43
N LYS A 744 47.07 38.60 2.16
CA LYS A 744 46.42 39.85 1.73
C LYS A 744 46.87 40.32 0.34
N GLU A 745 48.17 40.27 0.06
CA GLU A 745 48.74 40.72 -1.22
C GLU A 745 48.33 39.83 -2.41
N LEU A 746 48.02 38.55 -2.14
CA LEU A 746 47.66 37.56 -3.16
C LEU A 746 46.14 37.41 -3.31
N ALA A 747 45.35 38.07 -2.46
CA ALA A 747 43.90 37.87 -2.38
C ALA A 747 43.18 38.09 -3.72
N GLN A 748 43.54 39.14 -4.46
CA GLN A 748 42.92 39.44 -5.75
C GLN A 748 43.29 38.44 -6.85
N GLN A 749 44.50 37.87 -6.80
CA GLN A 749 44.92 36.85 -7.74
C GLN A 749 44.16 35.54 -7.47
N VAL A 750 44.17 35.07 -6.23
CA VAL A 750 43.47 33.82 -5.86
C VAL A 750 41.97 33.94 -6.11
N LEU A 751 41.36 35.09 -5.80
CA LEU A 751 39.95 35.33 -6.09
C LEU A 751 39.65 35.18 -7.59
N LYS A 752 40.48 35.76 -8.47
CA LYS A 752 40.31 35.61 -9.93
C LYS A 752 40.47 34.17 -10.38
N ASP A 753 41.41 33.42 -9.79
CA ASP A 753 41.62 32.02 -10.13
C ASP A 753 40.41 31.16 -9.74
N VAL A 754 39.81 31.41 -8.56
CA VAL A 754 38.55 30.76 -8.15
C VAL A 754 37.40 31.14 -9.07
N GLN A 755 37.28 32.43 -9.43
CA GLN A 755 36.21 32.96 -10.30
C GLN A 755 36.20 32.40 -11.72
N ARG A 756 37.28 31.73 -12.17
CA ARG A 756 37.29 30.98 -13.45
C ARG A 756 36.41 29.73 -13.41
N HIS A 757 36.10 29.22 -12.23
CA HIS A 757 35.39 27.95 -12.05
C HIS A 757 34.16 28.07 -11.16
N GLU A 758 34.19 28.93 -10.13
CA GLU A 758 33.14 29.07 -9.13
C GLU A 758 32.86 30.55 -8.84
N ALA A 759 31.61 30.89 -8.51
CA ALA A 759 31.32 32.22 -7.98
C ALA A 759 31.99 32.39 -6.61
N ALA A 760 32.72 33.49 -6.41
CA ALA A 760 33.43 33.77 -5.17
C ALA A 760 33.61 35.26 -4.93
N TRP A 761 33.83 35.63 -3.67
CA TRP A 761 33.94 37.01 -3.21
C TRP A 761 35.02 37.15 -2.13
N LEU A 762 35.60 38.34 -2.01
CA LEU A 762 36.38 38.71 -0.83
C LEU A 762 35.39 39.07 0.29
N ILE A 763 35.24 38.20 1.28
CA ILE A 763 34.15 38.29 2.26
C ILE A 763 34.57 38.84 3.61
N GLY A 764 35.87 38.96 3.87
CA GLY A 764 36.35 39.38 5.18
C GLY A 764 37.86 39.29 5.33
N LYS A 765 38.29 39.32 6.60
CA LYS A 765 39.70 39.24 6.99
C LYS A 765 39.89 38.51 8.32
N VAL A 766 41.07 37.95 8.49
CA VAL A 766 41.55 37.38 9.75
C VAL A 766 41.90 38.52 10.72
N VAL A 767 41.58 38.35 11.99
CA VAL A 767 41.84 39.31 13.08
C VAL A 767 42.34 38.60 14.33
N SER A 768 43.11 39.30 15.15
CA SER A 768 43.55 38.82 16.45
C SER A 768 42.38 38.73 17.43
N LEU A 769 42.26 37.61 18.15
CA LEU A 769 41.19 37.42 19.15
C LEU A 769 41.54 38.06 20.48
N GLN A 770 40.62 38.87 21.00
CA GLN A 770 40.65 39.29 22.40
C GLN A 770 39.99 38.23 23.28
N LYS A 771 40.53 37.99 24.47
CA LYS A 771 40.04 36.98 25.42
C LYS A 771 38.54 37.15 25.68
N GLY A 772 37.75 36.11 25.39
CA GLY A 772 36.28 36.11 25.54
C GLY A 772 35.48 36.59 24.32
N SER A 773 36.14 36.89 23.20
CA SER A 773 35.47 37.27 21.93
C SER A 773 35.06 36.04 21.12
N ALA A 774 33.97 36.15 20.35
CA ALA A 774 33.60 35.14 19.36
C ALA A 774 34.68 35.00 18.25
N ASN A 775 34.99 33.76 17.86
CA ASN A 775 35.97 33.43 16.82
C ASN A 775 35.56 33.94 15.42
N VAL A 776 34.26 34.09 15.17
CA VAL A 776 33.71 34.59 13.92
C VAL A 776 32.71 35.71 14.23
N LYS A 777 32.87 36.86 13.58
CA LYS A 777 31.89 37.95 13.59
C LYS A 777 31.38 38.17 12.18
N VAL A 778 30.07 38.06 11.97
CA VAL A 778 29.42 38.32 10.68
C VAL A 778 28.67 39.65 10.77
N HIS A 779 29.15 40.66 10.07
CA HIS A 779 28.48 41.96 9.98
C HIS A 779 27.41 41.94 8.89
N ASN A 780 26.36 42.74 9.09
CA ASN A 780 25.32 43.05 8.11
C ASN A 780 24.53 41.84 7.58
N LEU A 781 24.52 40.71 8.30
CA LEU A 781 23.82 39.49 7.83
C LEU A 781 22.32 39.72 7.70
N LEU A 782 21.69 40.33 8.70
CA LEU A 782 20.27 40.68 8.67
C LEU A 782 19.97 41.63 7.52
N GLN A 783 20.82 42.63 7.30
CA GLN A 783 20.66 43.59 6.21
C GLN A 783 20.72 42.88 4.85
N ALA A 784 21.68 41.98 4.65
CA ALA A 784 21.80 41.20 3.42
C ALA A 784 20.59 40.27 3.20
N LEU A 785 20.13 39.59 4.26
CA LEU A 785 18.97 38.70 4.21
C LEU A 785 17.68 39.46 3.89
N GLN A 786 17.51 40.68 4.42
CA GLN A 786 16.35 41.54 4.19
C GLN A 786 16.36 42.26 2.84
N ALA A 787 17.55 42.54 2.29
CA ALA A 787 17.70 43.20 0.99
C ALA A 787 17.32 42.29 -0.19
N ASN A 788 17.42 40.97 -0.01
CA ASN A 788 16.97 40.00 -1.01
C ASN A 788 15.44 40.00 -1.15
N ARG A 789 14.96 39.87 -2.39
CA ARG A 789 13.56 39.52 -2.62
C ARG A 789 13.29 38.16 -1.99
N SER A 790 12.35 38.09 -1.05
CA SER A 790 11.89 36.81 -0.49
C SER A 790 11.29 35.96 -1.61
N LEU A 791 11.44 34.63 -1.54
CA LEU A 791 10.91 33.69 -2.53
C LEU A 791 9.51 34.12 -2.97
N THR A 792 9.38 34.43 -4.27
CA THR A 792 8.10 34.92 -4.81
C THR A 792 7.18 33.71 -4.92
N VAL A 793 6.29 33.54 -3.95
CA VAL A 793 5.16 32.62 -4.13
C VAL A 793 4.29 33.24 -5.22
N GLN A 794 3.87 32.47 -6.23
CA GLN A 794 2.81 32.93 -7.13
C GLN A 794 1.55 33.14 -6.28
N SER A 795 1.38 34.37 -5.83
CA SER A 795 0.31 34.85 -4.99
C SER A 795 -1.07 34.70 -5.65
N GLN A 796 -1.15 34.42 -6.94
CA GLN A 796 -2.42 34.23 -7.65
C GLN A 796 -3.17 32.95 -7.24
N ILE A 797 -2.46 31.90 -6.78
CA ILE A 797 -3.11 30.69 -6.25
C ILE A 797 -3.37 30.86 -4.75
N GLN A 798 -2.42 31.42 -4.00
CA GLN A 798 -2.54 31.60 -2.56
C GLN A 798 -3.58 32.68 -2.18
N SER A 799 -3.74 33.75 -2.97
CA SER A 799 -4.81 34.74 -2.79
C SER A 799 -6.19 34.18 -3.17
N LYS A 800 -6.26 33.24 -4.12
CA LYS A 800 -7.50 32.51 -4.43
C LYS A 800 -7.86 31.49 -3.34
N ILE A 801 -6.89 30.84 -2.71
CA ILE A 801 -7.11 29.89 -1.60
C ILE A 801 -7.42 30.62 -0.29
N GLN A 802 -6.72 31.72 0.03
CA GLN A 802 -7.05 32.54 1.22
C GLN A 802 -8.39 33.27 1.09
N ALA A 803 -8.79 33.69 -0.11
CA ALA A 803 -10.10 34.33 -0.33
C ALA A 803 -11.29 33.35 -0.26
N ASN A 804 -11.05 32.04 -0.37
CA ASN A 804 -12.09 31.00 -0.43
C ASN A 804 -11.98 29.96 0.71
N LYS A 805 -11.38 30.29 1.86
CA LYS A 805 -11.40 29.37 3.00
C LYS A 805 -12.84 29.19 3.49
N VAL A 806 -13.25 27.93 3.66
CA VAL A 806 -14.56 27.59 4.21
C VAL A 806 -14.66 28.14 5.63
N LYS A 807 -15.68 28.96 5.88
CA LYS A 807 -15.93 29.56 7.20
C LYS A 807 -16.51 28.53 8.16
N VAL A 808 -15.77 28.21 9.22
CA VAL A 808 -16.13 27.17 10.19
C VAL A 808 -16.59 27.78 11.51
N ALA A 809 -17.71 27.28 12.04
CA ALA A 809 -18.04 27.46 13.45
C ALA A 809 -17.71 26.20 14.25
N VAL A 810 -17.16 26.35 15.45
CA VAL A 810 -16.91 25.24 16.37
C VAL A 810 -17.84 25.35 17.57
N LEU A 811 -18.63 24.31 17.82
CA LEU A 811 -19.56 24.24 18.95
C LEU A 811 -18.93 23.38 20.06
N ILE A 812 -18.96 23.87 21.30
CA ILE A 812 -18.28 23.24 22.45
C ILE A 812 -19.15 23.26 23.72
N SER A 813 -18.84 22.38 24.68
CA SER A 813 -19.48 22.37 26.01
C SER A 813 -18.49 22.30 27.19
N GLY A 814 -17.18 22.29 26.94
CA GLY A 814 -16.17 21.98 27.96
C GLY A 814 -14.77 22.52 27.69
N THR A 815 -13.74 21.70 27.94
CA THR A 815 -12.32 22.10 28.00
C THR A 815 -11.72 22.52 26.65
N GLY A 816 -12.34 22.12 25.53
CA GLY A 816 -11.95 22.56 24.18
C GLY A 816 -10.61 22.01 23.71
N THR A 817 -10.24 20.77 24.04
CA THR A 817 -8.99 20.16 23.54
C THR A 817 -9.05 19.85 22.05
N ASN A 818 -10.19 19.33 21.57
CA ASN A 818 -10.46 19.17 20.13
C ASN A 818 -10.54 20.54 19.42
N LEU A 819 -11.11 21.57 20.06
CA LEU A 819 -11.08 22.93 19.53
C LEU A 819 -9.65 23.43 19.32
N GLU A 820 -8.75 23.21 20.28
CA GLU A 820 -7.34 23.61 20.15
C GLU A 820 -6.64 22.93 18.99
N ALA A 821 -6.89 21.63 18.77
CA ALA A 821 -6.38 20.90 17.60
C ALA A 821 -6.90 21.50 16.28
N LEU A 822 -8.19 21.84 16.21
CA LEU A 822 -8.79 22.50 15.05
C LEU A 822 -8.23 23.92 14.82
N ILE A 823 -8.02 24.71 15.87
CA ILE A 823 -7.39 26.04 15.79
C ILE A 823 -5.98 25.92 15.20
N ASN A 824 -5.18 24.97 15.72
CA ASN A 824 -3.82 24.77 15.24
C ASN A 824 -3.78 24.30 13.78
N SER A 825 -4.73 23.46 13.36
CA SER A 825 -4.87 23.02 11.97
C SER A 825 -5.27 24.17 11.04
N THR A 826 -6.27 24.97 11.42
CA THR A 826 -6.82 26.02 10.55
C THR A 826 -5.91 27.25 10.42
N LYS A 827 -4.98 27.43 11.37
CA LYS A 827 -3.89 28.42 11.26
C LYS A 827 -2.86 28.08 10.18
N LYS A 828 -2.77 26.80 9.76
CA LYS A 828 -1.86 26.40 8.67
C LYS A 828 -2.31 27.08 7.38
N PRO A 829 -1.42 27.69 6.59
CA PRO A 829 -1.87 28.40 5.39
C PRO A 829 -2.34 27.47 4.26
N THR A 830 -1.94 26.19 4.27
CA THR A 830 -2.52 25.11 3.43
C THR A 830 -3.93 24.70 3.87
N SER A 831 -4.44 25.21 5.00
CA SER A 831 -5.79 24.91 5.45
C SER A 831 -6.83 25.49 4.50
N PHE A 832 -7.74 24.64 4.07
CA PHE A 832 -8.94 25.00 3.31
C PHE A 832 -10.06 25.59 4.19
N ALA A 833 -9.87 25.55 5.51
CA ALA A 833 -10.83 26.02 6.51
C ALA A 833 -10.30 27.19 7.35
N GLN A 834 -11.20 28.06 7.80
CA GLN A 834 -10.95 29.12 8.78
C GLN A 834 -12.03 29.10 9.86
N ILE A 835 -11.64 29.03 11.15
CA ILE A 835 -12.61 29.16 12.24
C ILE A 835 -12.98 30.63 12.41
N VAL A 836 -14.25 30.97 12.18
CA VAL A 836 -14.79 32.33 12.28
C VAL A 836 -15.58 32.57 13.57
N LEU A 837 -15.99 31.51 14.25
CA LEU A 837 -16.85 31.59 15.42
C LEU A 837 -16.69 30.35 16.33
N VAL A 838 -16.68 30.56 17.64
CA VAL A 838 -16.85 29.49 18.63
C VAL A 838 -18.11 29.74 19.46
N VAL A 839 -19.03 28.77 19.47
CA VAL A 839 -20.27 28.84 20.25
C VAL A 839 -20.20 27.84 21.40
N SER A 840 -20.47 28.31 22.61
CA SER A 840 -20.60 27.43 23.79
C SER A 840 -22.02 27.48 24.34
N ASN A 841 -22.54 26.32 24.73
CA ASN A 841 -23.82 26.23 25.45
C ASN A 841 -23.69 26.45 26.97
N LYS A 842 -22.47 26.72 27.46
CA LYS A 842 -22.13 27.00 28.85
C LYS A 842 -21.21 28.21 28.94
N ALA A 843 -21.51 29.14 29.84
CA ALA A 843 -20.62 30.25 30.16
C ALA A 843 -19.36 29.76 30.90
N GLY A 844 -18.24 30.48 30.77
CA GLY A 844 -17.05 30.30 31.61
C GLY A 844 -16.22 29.04 31.37
N VAL A 845 -16.45 28.28 30.29
CA VAL A 845 -15.68 27.08 29.96
C VAL A 845 -14.29 27.41 29.40
N GLU A 846 -13.28 26.57 29.67
CA GLU A 846 -11.90 26.80 29.24
C GLU A 846 -11.76 26.90 27.71
N GLY A 847 -12.59 26.17 26.94
CA GLY A 847 -12.57 26.26 25.48
C GLY A 847 -12.85 27.67 24.93
N LEU A 848 -13.65 28.49 25.63
CA LEU A 848 -13.89 29.89 25.23
C LEU A 848 -12.62 30.74 25.41
N ARG A 849 -11.90 30.55 26.53
CA ARG A 849 -10.62 31.25 26.76
C ARG A 849 -9.57 30.88 25.72
N LYS A 850 -9.55 29.62 25.25
CA LYS A 850 -8.67 29.18 24.16
C LYS A 850 -9.01 29.87 22.83
N ALA A 851 -10.29 30.02 22.51
CA ALA A 851 -10.75 30.74 21.33
C ALA A 851 -10.37 32.23 21.39
N GLU A 852 -10.58 32.88 22.54
CA GLU A 852 -10.21 34.28 22.78
C GLU A 852 -8.70 34.50 22.64
N ARG A 853 -7.87 33.63 23.22
CA ARG A 853 -6.40 33.65 23.04
C ARG A 853 -5.98 33.47 21.56
N ALA A 854 -6.80 32.80 20.76
CA ALA A 854 -6.59 32.63 19.34
C ALA A 854 -7.16 33.78 18.48
N GLY A 855 -7.79 34.79 19.10
CA GLY A 855 -8.42 35.92 18.40
C GLY A 855 -9.72 35.55 17.67
N ILE A 856 -10.38 34.46 18.06
CA ILE A 856 -11.60 33.98 17.39
C ILE A 856 -12.82 34.49 18.16
N PRO A 857 -13.81 35.12 17.49
CA PRO A 857 -15.06 35.54 18.12
C PRO A 857 -15.77 34.40 18.86
N THR A 858 -16.29 34.70 20.05
CA THR A 858 -17.01 33.74 20.89
C THR A 858 -18.44 34.20 21.19
N LYS A 859 -19.37 33.25 21.29
CA LYS A 859 -20.75 33.49 21.73
C LYS A 859 -21.18 32.43 22.73
N VAL A 860 -21.89 32.85 23.77
CA VAL A 860 -22.50 31.94 24.76
C VAL A 860 -24.01 31.94 24.54
N ILE A 861 -24.58 30.76 24.31
CA ILE A 861 -26.02 30.59 24.15
C ILE A 861 -26.45 29.54 25.17
N ASP A 862 -26.98 29.96 26.32
CA ASP A 862 -27.39 29.01 27.34
C ASP A 862 -28.70 28.31 26.95
N HIS A 863 -28.59 27.02 26.64
CA HIS A 863 -29.71 26.15 26.32
C HIS A 863 -30.81 26.10 27.40
N LYS A 864 -30.53 26.48 28.65
CA LYS A 864 -31.54 26.54 29.73
C LYS A 864 -32.52 27.70 29.60
N LEU A 865 -32.22 28.69 28.76
CA LEU A 865 -33.05 29.88 28.56
C LEU A 865 -34.15 29.70 27.50
N TYR A 866 -34.25 28.51 26.89
CA TYR A 866 -35.17 28.22 25.79
C TYR A 866 -36.16 27.13 26.21
N GLY A 867 -37.43 27.26 25.81
CA GLY A 867 -38.50 26.34 26.19
C GLY A 867 -38.46 25.01 25.42
N SER A 868 -37.75 24.98 24.29
CA SER A 868 -37.58 23.78 23.48
C SER A 868 -36.20 23.68 22.83
N ARG A 869 -35.82 22.47 22.40
CA ARG A 869 -34.57 22.24 21.63
C ARG A 869 -34.57 23.03 20.33
N THR A 870 -35.70 23.07 19.64
CA THR A 870 -35.86 23.82 18.39
C THR A 870 -35.64 25.32 18.59
N GLU A 871 -36.15 25.90 19.69
CA GLU A 871 -35.90 27.31 20.03
C GLU A 871 -34.42 27.59 20.30
N PHE A 872 -33.74 26.70 21.02
CA PHE A 872 -32.30 26.80 21.26
C PHE A 872 -31.50 26.72 19.96
N ASP A 873 -31.78 25.72 19.13
CA ASP A 873 -31.07 25.52 17.86
C ASP A 873 -31.31 26.68 16.89
N ASN A 874 -32.52 27.27 16.87
CA ASN A 874 -32.82 28.48 16.09
C ASN A 874 -32.00 29.69 16.56
N ALA A 875 -31.72 29.80 17.86
CA ALA A 875 -30.86 30.86 18.39
C ALA A 875 -29.39 30.64 17.99
N VAL A 876 -28.92 29.38 18.01
CA VAL A 876 -27.59 29.02 17.49
C VAL A 876 -27.50 29.35 16.00
N ASP A 877 -28.50 28.93 15.22
CA ASP A 877 -28.59 29.15 13.77
C ASP A 877 -28.50 30.62 13.37
N LYS A 878 -29.23 31.52 14.06
CA LYS A 878 -29.14 32.97 13.84
C LYS A 878 -27.72 33.52 14.01
N VAL A 879 -26.99 33.01 15.01
CA VAL A 879 -25.60 33.42 15.26
C VAL A 879 -24.67 32.82 14.20
N LEU A 880 -24.92 31.60 13.72
CA LEU A 880 -24.16 31.02 12.62
C LEU A 880 -24.33 31.83 11.31
N GLU A 881 -25.55 32.31 11.04
CA GLU A 881 -25.84 33.20 9.91
C GLU A 881 -25.14 34.56 10.02
N GLU A 882 -25.14 35.17 11.22
CA GLU A 882 -24.43 36.44 11.51
C GLU A 882 -22.95 36.39 11.10
N PHE A 883 -22.31 35.23 11.28
CA PHE A 883 -20.89 35.02 10.95
C PHE A 883 -20.66 34.40 9.56
N SER A 884 -21.72 34.24 8.76
CA SER A 884 -21.66 33.60 7.42
C SER A 884 -20.99 32.23 7.45
N VAL A 885 -21.34 31.39 8.44
CA VAL A 885 -20.75 30.06 8.61
C VAL A 885 -21.15 29.15 7.45
N GLU A 886 -20.21 28.33 6.98
CA GLU A 886 -20.40 27.37 5.89
C GLU A 886 -20.28 25.91 6.37
N LEU A 887 -19.53 25.67 7.45
CA LEU A 887 -19.31 24.34 8.04
C LEU A 887 -19.31 24.42 9.57
N ILE A 888 -19.85 23.41 10.23
CA ILE A 888 -19.98 23.34 11.69
C ILE A 888 -19.17 22.14 12.20
N CYS A 889 -18.33 22.34 13.22
CA CYS A 889 -17.62 21.26 13.92
C CYS A 889 -18.11 21.15 15.37
N LEU A 890 -18.59 19.96 15.75
CA LEU A 890 -18.98 19.64 17.12
C LEU A 890 -17.75 19.09 17.86
N ALA A 891 -17.07 19.95 18.61
CA ALA A 891 -15.84 19.60 19.34
C ALA A 891 -16.15 19.35 20.82
N GLY A 892 -16.79 18.22 21.10
CA GLY A 892 -17.28 17.89 22.45
C GLY A 892 -18.51 18.73 22.82
N PHE A 893 -19.42 18.92 21.86
CA PHE A 893 -20.70 19.59 22.08
C PHE A 893 -21.72 18.60 22.66
N MET A 894 -21.99 18.68 23.95
CA MET A 894 -22.76 17.70 24.72
C MET A 894 -24.28 17.91 24.59
N ARG A 895 -24.77 18.22 23.39
CA ARG A 895 -26.19 18.45 23.08
C ARG A 895 -26.55 17.78 21.75
N ILE A 896 -27.70 17.12 21.73
CA ILE A 896 -28.28 16.59 20.50
C ILE A 896 -28.99 17.72 19.77
N LEU A 897 -28.66 17.92 18.49
CA LEU A 897 -29.30 18.91 17.61
C LEU A 897 -30.68 18.41 17.15
N SER A 898 -31.61 19.32 16.88
CA SER A 898 -32.96 19.00 16.37
C SER A 898 -32.94 18.63 14.89
N GLY A 899 -33.90 17.81 14.46
CA GLY A 899 -34.04 17.40 13.06
C GLY A 899 -34.11 18.57 12.07
N PRO A 900 -34.89 19.65 12.33
CA PRO A 900 -34.89 20.83 11.46
C PRO A 900 -33.51 21.47 11.29
N PHE A 901 -32.73 21.57 12.37
CA PHE A 901 -31.38 22.13 12.32
C PHE A 901 -30.42 21.24 11.50
N VAL A 902 -30.44 19.93 11.76
CA VAL A 902 -29.60 18.96 11.02
C VAL A 902 -29.96 18.95 9.53
N LYS A 903 -31.24 19.01 9.17
CA LYS A 903 -31.69 19.11 7.77
C LYS A 903 -31.23 20.40 7.09
N LYS A 904 -31.25 21.53 7.78
CA LYS A 904 -30.79 22.83 7.23
C LYS A 904 -29.29 22.79 6.91
N TRP A 905 -28.51 22.17 7.78
CA TRP A 905 -27.05 22.08 7.69
C TRP A 905 -26.58 20.70 7.19
N ASP A 906 -27.41 20.01 6.42
CA ASP A 906 -27.09 18.66 5.93
C ASP A 906 -25.80 18.66 5.10
N GLY A 907 -24.92 17.68 5.36
CA GLY A 907 -23.58 17.63 4.78
C GLY A 907 -22.63 18.76 5.20
N LYS A 908 -22.99 19.57 6.21
CA LYS A 908 -22.21 20.71 6.70
C LYS A 908 -21.93 20.68 8.21
N ILE A 909 -22.23 19.58 8.89
CA ILE A 909 -21.91 19.42 10.31
C ILE A 909 -21.01 18.20 10.48
N LEU A 910 -19.84 18.38 11.08
CA LEU A 910 -18.91 17.31 11.46
C LEU A 910 -18.94 17.11 12.97
N ASN A 911 -18.93 15.85 13.41
CA ASN A 911 -18.77 15.47 14.80
C ASN A 911 -17.63 14.47 14.94
N ILE A 912 -16.94 14.51 16.08
CA ILE A 912 -15.98 13.48 16.46
C ILE A 912 -16.55 12.62 17.58
N HIS A 913 -16.43 11.31 17.41
CA HIS A 913 -16.88 10.30 18.36
C HIS A 913 -15.71 9.48 18.91
N PRO A 914 -15.61 9.24 20.23
CA PRO A 914 -14.46 8.60 20.88
C PRO A 914 -14.45 7.06 20.76
N SER A 915 -14.90 6.54 19.62
CA SER A 915 -14.77 5.11 19.26
C SER A 915 -14.81 4.94 17.73
N LEU A 916 -14.54 3.72 17.27
CA LEU A 916 -14.78 3.34 15.88
C LEU A 916 -16.28 3.09 15.68
N LEU A 917 -16.99 4.06 15.13
CA LEU A 917 -18.38 3.88 14.71
C LEU A 917 -18.44 2.85 13.57
N PRO A 918 -19.50 2.02 13.50
CA PRO A 918 -20.70 2.06 14.34
C PRO A 918 -20.62 1.26 15.66
N SER A 919 -19.46 0.73 16.06
CA SER A 919 -19.36 -0.29 17.11
C SER A 919 -19.81 0.17 18.50
N PHE A 920 -19.37 1.34 18.97
CA PHE A 920 -19.65 1.81 20.33
C PHE A 920 -20.20 3.23 20.32
N LYS A 921 -21.48 3.38 19.96
CA LYS A 921 -22.21 4.67 19.93
C LYS A 921 -22.46 5.23 21.34
N GLY A 922 -22.72 6.54 21.42
CA GLY A 922 -23.14 7.21 22.64
C GLY A 922 -22.01 7.58 23.62
N ALA A 923 -22.38 8.25 24.71
CA ALA A 923 -21.43 8.99 25.56
C ALA A 923 -20.45 8.11 26.39
N ASN A 924 -20.72 6.81 26.55
CA ASN A 924 -19.93 5.90 27.39
C ASN A 924 -19.05 4.96 26.56
N ALA A 925 -18.58 5.40 25.40
CA ALA A 925 -17.95 4.53 24.41
C ALA A 925 -16.71 3.79 24.95
N HIS A 926 -15.85 4.44 25.75
CA HIS A 926 -14.66 3.80 26.33
C HIS A 926 -15.00 2.68 27.32
N LYS A 927 -16.02 2.90 28.16
CA LYS A 927 -16.51 1.87 29.07
C LYS A 927 -16.98 0.65 28.30
N LEU A 928 -17.79 0.84 27.26
CA LEU A 928 -18.30 -0.24 26.42
C LEU A 928 -17.18 -0.98 25.69
N VAL A 929 -16.14 -0.28 25.24
CA VAL A 929 -14.94 -0.87 24.64
C VAL A 929 -14.23 -1.81 25.61
N LEU A 930 -14.02 -1.37 26.85
CA LEU A 930 -13.35 -2.17 27.88
C LEU A 930 -14.21 -3.37 28.33
N GLU A 931 -15.51 -3.16 28.53
CA GLU A 931 -16.46 -4.23 28.88
C GLU A 931 -16.57 -5.29 27.77
N ALA A 932 -16.48 -4.87 26.51
CA ALA A 932 -16.49 -5.78 25.37
C ALA A 932 -15.18 -6.56 25.19
N GLY A 933 -14.11 -6.22 25.93
CA GLY A 933 -12.81 -6.89 25.86
C GLY A 933 -12.12 -6.80 24.49
N VAL A 934 -12.50 -5.83 23.65
CA VAL A 934 -11.92 -5.67 22.32
C VAL A 934 -10.46 -5.18 22.42
N ARG A 935 -9.62 -5.60 21.48
CA ARG A 935 -8.19 -5.22 21.46
C ARG A 935 -7.86 -4.00 20.62
N VAL A 936 -8.87 -3.46 19.92
CA VAL A 936 -8.75 -2.25 19.08
C VAL A 936 -10.01 -1.40 19.26
N THR A 937 -9.81 -0.09 19.45
CA THR A 937 -10.82 0.97 19.39
C THR A 937 -10.27 2.13 18.55
N GLY A 938 -10.74 3.36 18.75
CA GLY A 938 -10.25 4.51 18.02
C GLY A 938 -11.11 5.74 18.21
N CYS A 939 -11.10 6.63 17.22
CA CYS A 939 -12.06 7.71 17.09
C CYS A 939 -12.62 7.78 15.67
N THR A 940 -13.80 8.37 15.51
CA THR A 940 -14.47 8.54 14.22
C THR A 940 -14.92 9.97 14.03
N VAL A 941 -14.57 10.56 12.90
CA VAL A 941 -15.15 11.82 12.44
C VAL A 941 -16.19 11.51 11.38
N HIS A 942 -17.38 12.05 11.53
CA HIS A 942 -18.51 11.78 10.65
C HIS A 942 -19.38 13.02 10.43
N PHE A 943 -20.14 13.04 9.34
CA PHE A 943 -21.22 14.00 9.16
C PHE A 943 -22.32 13.74 10.20
N VAL A 944 -22.96 14.77 10.74
CA VAL A 944 -24.08 14.61 11.68
C VAL A 944 -25.35 14.29 10.91
N ALA A 945 -26.08 13.27 11.36
CA ALA A 945 -27.41 12.90 10.87
C ALA A 945 -28.45 13.07 12.00
N GLU A 946 -29.74 12.97 11.69
CA GLU A 946 -30.81 13.07 12.71
C GLU A 946 -30.70 11.96 13.75
N GLU A 947 -30.27 10.77 13.35
CA GLU A 947 -29.92 9.69 14.28
C GLU A 947 -28.50 9.92 14.82
N VAL A 948 -28.37 9.86 16.14
CA VAL A 948 -27.11 10.07 16.86
C VAL A 948 -26.06 9.05 16.42
N ASP A 949 -24.87 9.55 16.10
CA ASP A 949 -23.69 8.77 15.67
C ASP A 949 -23.96 7.83 14.48
N ALA A 950 -24.90 8.21 13.60
CA ALA A 950 -25.31 7.41 12.44
C ALA A 950 -24.95 8.03 11.09
N GLY A 951 -24.36 9.23 11.08
CA GLY A 951 -24.04 9.90 9.83
C GLY A 951 -22.77 9.37 9.16
N ALA A 952 -22.57 9.79 7.91
CA ALA A 952 -21.56 9.21 7.05
C ALA A 952 -20.13 9.48 7.57
N ILE A 953 -19.34 8.41 7.69
CA ILE A 953 -17.99 8.43 8.25
C ILE A 953 -17.02 9.09 7.27
N VAL A 954 -16.35 10.16 7.71
CA VAL A 954 -15.36 10.91 6.94
C VAL A 954 -13.95 10.36 7.18
N PHE A 955 -13.60 10.08 8.43
CA PHE A 955 -12.26 9.65 8.83
C PHE A 955 -12.32 8.79 10.10
N GLN A 956 -11.45 7.79 10.21
CA GLN A 956 -11.29 6.97 11.41
C GLN A 956 -9.80 6.76 11.72
N GLU A 957 -9.46 6.74 13.00
CA GLU A 957 -8.12 6.41 13.46
C GLU A 957 -8.19 5.35 14.56
N ALA A 958 -7.50 4.22 14.35
CA ALA A 958 -7.50 3.10 15.27
C ALA A 958 -6.47 3.27 16.40
N VAL A 959 -6.83 2.80 17.59
CA VAL A 959 -6.05 2.87 18.82
C VAL A 959 -6.07 1.49 19.50
N PRO A 960 -4.92 0.91 19.88
CA PRO A 960 -4.89 -0.38 20.56
C PRO A 960 -5.46 -0.27 21.98
N VAL A 961 -6.15 -1.32 22.42
CA VAL A 961 -6.58 -1.52 23.82
C VAL A 961 -5.65 -2.51 24.49
N GLN A 962 -4.94 -2.05 25.51
CA GLN A 962 -3.91 -2.79 26.24
C GLN A 962 -4.52 -3.58 27.40
N ALA A 963 -3.87 -4.69 27.77
CA ALA A 963 -4.27 -5.45 28.94
C ALA A 963 -4.07 -4.60 30.21
N GLY A 964 -5.14 -4.38 30.97
CA GLY A 964 -5.12 -3.53 32.17
C GLY A 964 -5.45 -2.06 31.93
N ASP A 965 -5.86 -1.66 30.72
CA ASP A 965 -6.36 -0.30 30.48
C ASP A 965 -7.58 0.03 31.36
N THR A 966 -7.60 1.26 31.88
CA THR A 966 -8.77 1.86 32.54
C THR A 966 -9.48 2.80 31.55
N GLU A 967 -10.71 3.23 31.86
CA GLU A 967 -11.42 4.22 31.03
C GLU A 967 -10.58 5.49 30.82
N GLN A 968 -9.83 5.92 31.85
CA GLN A 968 -8.98 7.10 31.78
C GLN A 968 -7.77 6.90 30.86
N THR A 969 -7.01 5.81 31.02
CA THR A 969 -5.81 5.56 30.20
C THR A 969 -6.17 5.35 28.73
N LEU A 970 -7.31 4.71 28.47
CA LEU A 970 -7.84 4.56 27.12
C LEU A 970 -8.32 5.89 26.54
N ALA A 971 -9.04 6.70 27.33
CA ALA A 971 -9.52 8.01 26.91
C ALA A 971 -8.37 8.96 26.54
N GLU A 972 -7.28 8.97 27.31
CA GLU A 972 -6.10 9.77 27.00
C GLU A 972 -5.48 9.36 25.66
N ARG A 973 -5.36 8.05 25.39
CA ARG A 973 -4.82 7.53 24.13
C ARG A 973 -5.74 7.82 22.94
N VAL A 974 -7.05 7.65 23.10
CA VAL A 974 -8.03 8.00 22.05
C VAL A 974 -8.04 9.49 21.77
N LYS A 975 -7.94 10.33 22.80
CA LYS A 975 -7.87 11.78 22.65
C LYS A 975 -6.69 12.26 21.81
N GLU A 976 -5.53 11.59 21.88
CA GLU A 976 -4.41 11.90 20.97
C GLU A 976 -4.75 11.58 19.51
N ALA A 977 -5.48 10.49 19.25
CA ALA A 977 -5.99 10.17 17.93
C ALA A 977 -7.05 11.19 17.47
N GLU A 978 -7.93 11.63 18.36
CA GLU A 978 -8.93 12.66 18.04
C GLU A 978 -8.28 13.97 17.56
N HIS A 979 -7.20 14.38 18.23
CA HIS A 979 -6.44 15.57 17.87
C HIS A 979 -5.78 15.50 16.48
N ARG A 980 -5.64 14.29 15.89
CA ARG A 980 -5.15 14.09 14.52
C ARG A 980 -6.29 13.89 13.53
N ALA A 981 -7.25 13.04 13.87
CA ALA A 981 -8.39 12.68 13.04
C ALA A 981 -9.31 13.87 12.75
N PHE A 982 -9.68 14.67 13.76
CA PHE A 982 -10.63 15.76 13.56
C PHE A 982 -10.10 16.84 12.60
N PRO A 983 -8.86 17.35 12.78
CA PRO A 983 -8.24 18.22 11.80
C PRO A 983 -8.17 17.63 10.39
N ALA A 984 -7.80 16.36 10.23
CA ALA A 984 -7.67 15.74 8.91
C ALA A 984 -9.02 15.68 8.18
N ALA A 985 -10.07 15.26 8.87
CA ALA A 985 -11.43 15.23 8.35
C ALA A 985 -11.94 16.62 7.97
N LEU A 986 -11.68 17.64 8.80
CA LEU A 986 -12.05 19.02 8.47
C LEU A 986 -11.40 19.47 7.15
N GLN A 987 -10.12 19.19 6.93
CA GLN A 987 -9.44 19.58 5.69
C GLN A 987 -9.98 18.84 4.46
N LEU A 988 -10.28 17.54 4.59
CA LEU A 988 -10.89 16.77 3.51
C LEU A 988 -12.24 17.36 3.08
N VAL A 989 -13.07 17.74 4.03
CA VAL A 989 -14.40 18.33 3.74
C VAL A 989 -14.28 19.76 3.23
N ALA A 990 -13.43 20.59 3.86
CA ALA A 990 -13.25 21.98 3.45
C ALA A 990 -12.59 22.12 2.07
N SER A 991 -11.73 21.18 1.67
CA SER A 991 -11.15 21.15 0.32
C SER A 991 -12.14 20.69 -0.76
N GLY A 992 -13.26 20.09 -0.36
CA GLY A 992 -14.22 19.44 -1.27
C GLY A 992 -13.80 18.03 -1.72
N ALA A 993 -12.66 17.51 -1.26
CA ALA A 993 -12.23 16.13 -1.49
C ALA A 993 -13.13 15.10 -0.82
N VAL A 994 -13.94 15.52 0.15
CA VAL A 994 -15.01 14.72 0.74
C VAL A 994 -16.26 15.57 0.86
N ARG A 995 -17.38 15.07 0.32
CA ARG A 995 -18.70 15.70 0.49
C ARG A 995 -19.78 14.67 0.75
N LEU A 996 -20.86 15.11 1.40
CA LEU A 996 -22.05 14.28 1.53
C LEU A 996 -22.86 14.34 0.22
N GLY A 997 -23.06 13.19 -0.41
CA GLY A 997 -23.90 13.03 -1.58
C GLY A 997 -25.39 13.12 -1.23
N GLN A 998 -26.23 13.36 -2.24
CA GLN A 998 -27.70 13.44 -2.07
C GLN A 998 -28.33 12.13 -1.57
N ASP A 999 -27.60 11.01 -1.65
CA ASP A 999 -27.99 9.70 -1.12
C ASP A 999 -27.55 9.47 0.34
N GLY A 1000 -27.01 10.50 1.00
CA GLY A 1000 -26.51 10.44 2.37
C GLY A 1000 -25.17 9.70 2.51
N LYS A 1001 -24.46 9.41 1.41
CA LYS A 1001 -23.15 8.73 1.42
C LYS A 1001 -22.00 9.67 1.12
N ILE A 1002 -20.80 9.30 1.54
CA ILE A 1002 -19.57 10.02 1.20
C ILE A 1002 -19.30 9.92 -0.31
N CYS A 1003 -19.06 11.06 -0.94
CA CYS A 1003 -18.42 11.17 -2.24
C CYS A 1003 -16.98 11.66 -2.05
N TRP A 1004 -16.02 10.86 -2.50
CA TRP A 1004 -14.60 11.23 -2.60
C TRP A 1004 -14.32 11.95 -3.91
#